data_AF-A0A9W7FM28-F1
#
_entry.id   AF-A0A9W7FM28-F1
#
_cell.length_a   1.000
_cell.length_b   1.000
_cell.length_c   1.000
_cell.angle_alpha   90.00
_cell.angle_beta   90.00
_cell.angle_gamma   90.00
#
_symmetry.space_group_name_H-M   'P 1'
#
loop_
_entity.id
_entity.type
_entity.pdbx_description
1 polymer ?
#
loop_
_entity_poly.entity_id
_entity_poly.type
_entity_poly.pdbx_seq_one_letter_code
_entity_poly.pdbx_strand_id
1 'polypeptide(L)'
;MYPAETKSLLPTCLPQVARAFLSPLMKCWGEGEGGDNAPQLSCAAGKYSSSGWSSCSDCGTGEYRTYSGEFHSSCTACSSGKRLTNPETGSESLACTSCNPGQYSIASSTSCTNCNPGKYTASAGTSADSCTICGSGRYAGGSGATECSLCSSGKYIEDDGTEIAQHNSESDCSNCLQGKWSEAGAASCTDCPAGKFNAVIGTSADSCTICGAGKYADTPGSTSCDNCEAGKSLSNDGLSVASHDSAADCSSCLSGQWSEAGAATCTDCPVGMFSAEIGTSAASCSICADGHYNESPGSTSCESCEAGKALSGNGVDPTHHDSESDCSTCSGSWSEAGAATCTDCSAGKFNAGAGTSEDACLVCASGKFVESTGAIACDYCEAGKALADDGSSATSHDSASDCTFHNGAGVSLASCATCGSGTFSSAGSTACDNCVAGKYINDEASDASLHDEVGDCVDCAFGQFSGDGSQVCTDCQAGKYLTDKATGDEPSACTSCGTGQHSGAAAETCLDCVAGKKLVLATSGVSSSACADCPAGHYSGIASETCLQCGFGQYSGEGSDICVECAAGKFLSNSATGTELEACTSCGVGQHSGVASEVCLNCAEGSYLVDAATGTSSVACTACGVGQYSAVASEACTDCEAGKILIDPATGVETEACADCETAVPEPPSATAVVLESTPRFLLSMKKIA
;
A
#
# COMPACT_ATOMS: atom_id res chain seq x y z
N MET A 1 52.77 -16.46 -13.79
CA MET A 1 53.61 -15.69 -12.84
C MET A 1 54.98 -16.33 -12.73
N TYR A 2 55.97 -15.59 -12.25
CA TYR A 2 57.41 -15.90 -12.15
C TYR A 2 58.21 -16.01 -13.48
N PRO A 3 59.50 -15.58 -13.51
CA PRO A 3 60.15 -15.09 -14.75
C PRO A 3 61.66 -15.46 -14.89
N ALA A 4 62.42 -14.61 -15.59
CA ALA A 4 63.89 -14.52 -15.72
C ALA A 4 64.56 -15.57 -16.66
N GLU A 5 65.46 -15.23 -17.59
CA GLU A 5 66.67 -14.35 -17.57
C GLU A 5 67.85 -14.94 -16.78
N THR A 6 69.13 -14.92 -17.23
CA THR A 6 69.81 -14.20 -18.35
C THR A 6 71.14 -14.88 -18.77
N LYS A 7 71.64 -14.59 -20.00
CA LYS A 7 73.07 -14.36 -20.41
C LYS A 7 74.13 -15.46 -20.13
N SER A 8 75.29 -15.55 -20.81
CA SER A 8 75.84 -14.99 -22.07
C SER A 8 77.24 -15.61 -22.30
N LEU A 9 77.67 -15.86 -23.54
CA LEU A 9 78.99 -15.47 -24.12
C LEU A 9 79.27 -16.07 -25.51
N LEU A 10 80.02 -15.33 -26.32
CA LEU A 10 80.53 -15.62 -27.69
C LEU A 10 82.08 -15.94 -27.59
N PRO A 11 82.89 -16.23 -28.66
CA PRO A 11 82.66 -15.99 -30.10
C PRO A 11 83.27 -16.98 -31.17
N THR A 12 82.64 -16.98 -32.36
CA THR A 12 83.17 -16.96 -33.76
C THR A 12 84.40 -17.75 -34.30
N CYS A 13 84.24 -18.19 -35.58
CA CYS A 13 85.20 -18.15 -36.73
C CYS A 13 86.17 -19.32 -37.08
N LEU A 14 85.85 -20.03 -38.19
CA LEU A 14 86.65 -20.29 -39.43
C LEU A 14 88.06 -20.95 -39.35
N PRO A 15 88.71 -21.39 -40.47
CA PRO A 15 88.22 -21.71 -41.83
C PRO A 15 88.65 -23.12 -42.33
N GLN A 16 88.19 -23.53 -43.54
CA GLN A 16 89.01 -24.32 -44.48
C GLN A 16 88.74 -23.91 -45.94
N VAL A 17 89.77 -23.97 -46.79
CA VAL A 17 89.79 -23.58 -48.22
C VAL A 17 90.83 -24.45 -48.95
N ALA A 18 90.67 -24.62 -50.28
CA ALA A 18 91.60 -25.25 -51.26
C ALA A 18 91.37 -26.75 -51.53
N ARG A 19 91.65 -27.30 -52.73
CA ARG A 19 91.89 -26.73 -54.09
C ARG A 19 91.63 -27.84 -55.14
N ALA A 20 91.42 -27.49 -56.41
CA ALA A 20 91.30 -28.45 -57.51
C ALA A 20 92.65 -28.85 -58.12
N PHE A 21 92.74 -30.05 -58.75
CA PHE A 21 93.58 -30.32 -59.93
C PHE A 21 93.31 -31.69 -60.61
N LEU A 22 93.14 -31.63 -61.94
CA LEU A 22 93.54 -32.59 -63.00
C LEU A 22 92.99 -34.05 -63.11
N SER A 23 92.92 -34.45 -64.38
CA SER A 23 92.41 -35.70 -64.96
C SER A 23 93.36 -36.91 -64.87
N PRO A 24 92.85 -38.13 -65.12
CA PRO A 24 93.61 -39.21 -65.75
C PRO A 24 93.24 -39.39 -67.24
N LEU A 25 94.12 -40.04 -68.01
CA LEU A 25 93.90 -40.33 -69.44
C LEU A 25 93.24 -41.70 -69.66
N MET A 26 92.39 -41.79 -70.68
CA MET A 26 91.98 -43.05 -71.32
C MET A 26 92.66 -43.13 -72.70
N LYS A 27 93.33 -44.24 -73.03
CA LYS A 27 94.09 -44.38 -74.30
C LYS A 27 93.52 -45.47 -75.20
N CYS A 28 93.38 -45.11 -76.48
CA CYS A 28 93.56 -45.92 -77.69
C CYS A 28 92.88 -47.29 -77.80
N TRP A 29 92.01 -47.42 -78.81
CA TRP A 29 92.17 -48.37 -79.94
C TRP A 29 91.65 -47.65 -81.20
N GLY A 30 91.86 -48.19 -82.41
CA GLY A 30 91.47 -47.50 -83.64
C GLY A 30 91.66 -48.30 -84.93
N GLU A 31 91.40 -47.61 -86.06
CA GLU A 31 91.51 -48.03 -87.47
C GLU A 31 90.52 -49.11 -87.96
N GLY A 32 89.94 -48.87 -89.15
CA GLY A 32 88.95 -49.74 -89.80
C GLY A 32 87.98 -48.97 -90.70
N GLU A 33 88.37 -48.65 -91.93
CA GLU A 33 87.48 -48.07 -92.96
C GLU A 33 86.73 -49.15 -93.76
N GLY A 34 85.53 -48.81 -94.23
CA GLY A 34 84.88 -49.46 -95.38
C GLY A 34 83.67 -50.35 -95.07
N GLY A 35 82.50 -49.96 -95.58
CA GLY A 35 81.28 -50.78 -95.56
C GLY A 35 79.98 -49.98 -95.60
N ASP A 36 79.31 -50.01 -96.76
CA ASP A 36 77.85 -49.90 -96.91
C ASP A 36 77.08 -48.79 -96.16
N ASN A 37 77.31 -47.54 -96.56
CA ASN A 37 76.34 -46.46 -96.38
C ASN A 37 75.09 -46.68 -97.24
N ALA A 38 74.24 -47.63 -96.85
CA ALA A 38 72.84 -47.62 -97.25
C ALA A 38 72.17 -46.34 -96.69
N PRO A 39 71.26 -45.67 -97.43
CA PRO A 39 70.61 -44.46 -96.95
C PRO A 39 69.78 -44.77 -95.71
N GLN A 40 70.27 -44.34 -94.55
CA GLN A 40 69.59 -44.45 -93.26
C GLN A 40 68.23 -43.74 -93.36
N LEU A 41 67.14 -44.51 -93.27
CA LEU A 41 65.79 -43.98 -93.42
C LEU A 41 65.43 -43.05 -92.24
N SER A 42 65.58 -41.75 -92.46
CA SER A 42 65.30 -40.72 -91.47
C SER A 42 63.80 -40.42 -91.38
N CYS A 43 63.18 -40.88 -90.30
CA CYS A 43 61.79 -40.55 -90.00
C CYS A 43 61.68 -39.18 -89.32
N ALA A 44 60.64 -38.42 -89.68
CA ALA A 44 60.29 -37.16 -89.04
C ALA A 44 59.86 -37.34 -87.57
N ALA A 45 59.67 -36.23 -86.85
CA ALA A 45 59.02 -36.25 -85.55
C ALA A 45 57.66 -36.98 -85.63
N GLY A 46 57.30 -37.72 -84.58
CA GLY A 46 56.10 -38.57 -84.58
C GLY A 46 56.16 -39.84 -85.44
N LYS A 47 57.31 -40.23 -86.01
CA LYS A 47 57.47 -41.48 -86.81
C LYS A 47 58.70 -42.32 -86.41
N TYR A 48 58.61 -43.65 -86.61
CA TYR A 48 59.65 -44.65 -86.32
C TYR A 48 59.85 -45.66 -87.47
N SER A 49 60.89 -46.51 -87.37
CA SER A 49 61.16 -47.58 -88.35
C SER A 49 61.65 -48.86 -87.66
N SER A 50 60.82 -49.90 -87.66
CA SER A 50 61.23 -51.25 -87.26
C SER A 50 62.08 -51.92 -88.36
N SER A 51 63.01 -52.80 -87.95
CA SER A 51 64.01 -53.46 -88.81
C SER A 51 63.47 -53.91 -90.18
N GLY A 52 63.80 -53.17 -91.25
CA GLY A 52 63.25 -53.38 -92.59
C GLY A 52 63.49 -52.23 -93.59
N TRP A 53 63.93 -51.06 -93.12
CA TRP A 53 64.53 -49.95 -93.89
C TRP A 53 63.71 -49.32 -95.04
N SER A 54 62.44 -49.71 -95.23
CA SER A 54 61.66 -49.38 -96.45
C SER A 54 60.51 -48.37 -96.25
N SER A 55 60.05 -48.13 -95.02
CA SER A 55 59.01 -47.13 -94.72
C SER A 55 59.07 -46.66 -93.26
N CYS A 56 58.64 -45.42 -93.02
CA CYS A 56 58.43 -44.88 -91.67
C CYS A 56 56.96 -45.04 -91.25
N SER A 57 56.72 -45.68 -90.11
CA SER A 57 55.41 -45.79 -89.48
C SER A 57 55.16 -44.61 -88.54
N ASP A 58 53.91 -44.17 -88.43
CA ASP A 58 53.49 -43.23 -87.37
C ASP A 58 53.60 -43.87 -85.98
N CYS A 59 53.94 -43.06 -84.98
CA CYS A 59 53.93 -43.48 -83.57
C CYS A 59 52.53 -43.94 -83.14
N GLY A 60 52.48 -44.84 -82.15
CA GLY A 60 51.22 -45.28 -81.56
C GLY A 60 50.45 -44.13 -80.89
N THR A 61 49.15 -44.32 -80.70
CA THR A 61 48.32 -43.36 -79.95
C THR A 61 48.88 -43.13 -78.54
N GLY A 62 49.24 -41.89 -78.22
CA GLY A 62 49.84 -41.53 -76.94
C GLY A 62 51.35 -41.79 -76.83
N GLU A 63 52.01 -42.10 -77.94
CA GLU A 63 53.47 -42.15 -78.06
C GLU A 63 53.99 -40.92 -78.83
N TYR A 64 55.24 -40.51 -78.57
CA TYR A 64 55.84 -39.32 -79.18
C TYR A 64 57.33 -39.54 -79.53
N ARG A 65 57.85 -38.65 -80.38
CA ARG A 65 59.28 -38.54 -80.71
C ARG A 65 59.63 -37.10 -81.05
N THR A 66 60.64 -36.55 -80.37
CA THR A 66 60.97 -35.10 -80.36
C THR A 66 62.03 -34.65 -81.34
N TYR A 67 62.71 -35.58 -82.02
CA TYR A 67 63.86 -35.30 -82.88
C TYR A 67 63.71 -35.97 -84.25
N SER A 68 63.86 -35.17 -85.31
CA SER A 68 63.99 -35.61 -86.70
C SER A 68 65.46 -35.84 -87.03
N GLY A 69 65.95 -37.05 -86.79
CA GLY A 69 67.35 -37.42 -87.03
C GLY A 69 67.66 -38.83 -86.57
N GLU A 70 68.45 -39.54 -87.37
CA GLU A 70 68.99 -40.90 -87.13
C GLU A 70 67.97 -42.02 -86.80
N PHE A 71 68.47 -43.25 -86.72
CA PHE A 71 67.71 -44.49 -86.64
C PHE A 71 67.14 -44.73 -85.23
N HIS A 72 65.81 -44.80 -85.13
CA HIS A 72 65.09 -45.19 -83.92
C HIS A 72 64.09 -46.30 -84.24
N SER A 73 64.20 -47.41 -83.52
CA SER A 73 63.40 -48.62 -83.70
C SER A 73 62.00 -48.59 -83.07
N SER A 74 61.70 -47.57 -82.26
CA SER A 74 60.41 -47.40 -81.56
C SER A 74 60.14 -45.93 -81.21
N CYS A 75 58.89 -45.62 -80.85
CA CYS A 75 58.52 -44.34 -80.23
C CYS A 75 58.58 -44.41 -78.69
N THR A 76 58.42 -43.27 -78.02
CA THR A 76 58.38 -43.19 -76.55
C THR A 76 56.94 -43.02 -76.08
N ALA A 77 56.43 -43.93 -75.26
CA ALA A 77 55.12 -43.79 -74.62
C ALA A 77 55.07 -42.57 -73.67
N CYS A 78 53.98 -41.81 -73.67
CA CYS A 78 53.71 -40.87 -72.60
C CYS A 78 53.55 -41.62 -71.27
N SER A 79 54.36 -41.27 -70.27
CA SER A 79 54.22 -41.79 -68.91
C SER A 79 52.84 -41.43 -68.33
N SER A 80 52.32 -42.29 -67.44
CA SER A 80 51.08 -42.05 -66.72
C SER A 80 51.05 -40.67 -66.05
N GLY A 81 49.89 -40.03 -66.07
CA GLY A 81 49.69 -38.65 -65.63
C GLY A 81 50.09 -37.58 -66.65
N LYS A 82 50.52 -37.97 -67.85
CA LYS A 82 50.70 -37.07 -69.00
C LYS A 82 49.82 -37.51 -70.17
N ARG A 83 49.49 -36.56 -71.05
CA ARG A 83 48.81 -36.81 -72.32
C ARG A 83 49.60 -36.26 -73.49
N LEU A 84 49.41 -36.84 -74.67
CA LEU A 84 49.84 -36.23 -75.92
C LEU A 84 48.88 -35.10 -76.32
N THR A 85 49.39 -33.88 -76.51
CA THR A 85 48.57 -32.74 -76.96
C THR A 85 48.59 -32.66 -78.50
N ASN A 86 47.39 -32.70 -79.10
CA ASN A 86 47.11 -32.98 -80.51
C ASN A 86 47.33 -34.46 -80.93
N PRO A 87 46.25 -35.25 -81.05
CA PRO A 87 46.29 -36.65 -81.47
C PRO A 87 46.09 -36.88 -82.98
N GLU A 88 46.00 -35.82 -83.81
CA GLU A 88 45.83 -36.00 -85.25
C GLU A 88 47.07 -36.63 -85.91
N THR A 89 46.84 -37.73 -86.64
CA THR A 89 47.87 -38.56 -87.27
C THR A 89 48.70 -37.74 -88.27
N GLY A 90 49.94 -37.40 -87.88
CA GLY A 90 50.87 -36.60 -88.68
C GLY A 90 51.19 -35.21 -88.14
N SER A 91 50.62 -34.77 -87.00
CA SER A 91 50.98 -33.49 -86.38
C SER A 91 52.23 -33.58 -85.48
N GLU A 92 53.02 -32.50 -85.43
CA GLU A 92 54.25 -32.38 -84.63
C GLU A 92 53.98 -32.21 -83.10
N SER A 93 53.45 -33.25 -82.44
CA SER A 93 53.30 -33.23 -80.99
C SER A 93 54.64 -33.51 -80.29
N LEU A 94 55.32 -32.42 -79.91
CA LEU A 94 56.71 -32.43 -79.45
C LEU A 94 56.93 -32.79 -77.97
N ALA A 95 55.88 -32.96 -77.15
CA ALA A 95 56.00 -33.36 -75.75
C ALA A 95 54.69 -33.89 -75.14
N CYS A 96 54.81 -34.79 -74.16
CA CYS A 96 53.71 -35.18 -73.28
C CYS A 96 53.47 -34.08 -72.22
N THR A 97 52.28 -33.49 -72.23
CA THR A 97 51.85 -32.47 -71.27
C THR A 97 51.22 -33.13 -70.05
N SER A 98 51.60 -32.73 -68.82
CA SER A 98 50.99 -33.22 -67.59
C SER A 98 49.48 -32.97 -67.55
N CYS A 99 48.74 -33.89 -66.94
CA CYS A 99 47.36 -33.67 -66.54
C CYS A 99 47.29 -32.64 -65.41
N ASN A 100 46.24 -31.82 -65.41
CA ASN A 100 46.02 -30.81 -64.37
C ASN A 100 45.65 -31.48 -63.03
N PRO A 101 45.71 -30.76 -61.90
CA PRO A 101 45.06 -31.20 -60.68
C PRO A 101 43.59 -31.57 -60.93
N GLY A 102 43.09 -32.54 -60.17
CA GLY A 102 41.80 -33.19 -60.42
C GLY A 102 41.79 -34.19 -61.59
N GLN A 103 42.89 -34.35 -62.34
CA GLN A 103 42.93 -35.23 -63.51
C GLN A 103 44.09 -36.24 -63.48
N TYR A 104 43.86 -37.39 -64.11
CA TYR A 104 44.82 -38.47 -64.25
C TYR A 104 44.98 -38.94 -65.70
N SER A 105 46.01 -39.75 -65.96
CA SER A 105 46.05 -40.60 -67.15
C SER A 105 46.82 -41.90 -66.91
N ILE A 106 46.50 -42.95 -67.69
CA ILE A 106 47.34 -44.13 -67.85
C ILE A 106 48.49 -43.84 -68.82
N ALA A 107 49.49 -44.74 -68.88
CA ALA A 107 50.54 -44.66 -69.89
C ALA A 107 49.95 -44.76 -71.32
N SER A 108 50.58 -44.07 -72.27
CA SER A 108 50.11 -43.92 -73.66
C SER A 108 48.70 -43.34 -73.83
N SER A 109 48.24 -42.50 -72.90
CA SER A 109 46.97 -41.78 -73.06
C SER A 109 47.09 -40.55 -73.96
N THR A 110 46.10 -40.32 -74.82
CA THR A 110 45.92 -39.07 -75.59
C THR A 110 45.09 -38.02 -74.85
N SER A 111 44.44 -38.38 -73.74
CA SER A 111 43.59 -37.49 -72.94
C SER A 111 43.89 -37.60 -71.45
N CYS A 112 43.45 -36.59 -70.68
CA CYS A 112 43.39 -36.66 -69.23
C CYS A 112 41.95 -36.92 -68.81
N THR A 113 41.77 -37.82 -67.85
CA THR A 113 40.47 -38.19 -67.30
C THR A 113 40.30 -37.50 -65.95
N ASN A 114 39.14 -36.92 -65.68
CA ASN A 114 38.82 -36.36 -64.37
C ASN A 114 38.80 -37.48 -63.31
N CYS A 115 39.25 -37.23 -62.08
CA CYS A 115 38.90 -38.09 -60.95
C CYS A 115 37.36 -38.14 -60.82
N ASN A 116 36.79 -39.32 -60.59
CA ASN A 116 35.36 -39.48 -60.36
C ASN A 116 34.93 -38.78 -59.05
N PRO A 117 33.65 -38.38 -58.89
CA PRO A 117 33.10 -37.99 -57.60
C PRO A 117 33.47 -38.99 -56.49
N GLY A 118 33.73 -38.49 -55.29
CA GLY A 118 34.34 -39.27 -54.20
C GLY A 118 35.86 -39.39 -54.24
N LYS A 119 36.52 -38.92 -55.32
CA LYS A 119 37.99 -38.90 -55.44
C LYS A 119 38.53 -37.53 -55.84
N TYR A 120 39.76 -37.25 -55.41
CA TYR A 120 40.47 -36.01 -55.72
C TYR A 120 41.95 -36.24 -56.08
N THR A 121 42.59 -35.22 -56.66
CA THR A 121 44.06 -35.12 -56.66
C THR A 121 44.52 -33.65 -56.70
N ALA A 122 45.33 -33.26 -55.72
CA ALA A 122 45.89 -31.91 -55.64
C ALA A 122 47.10 -31.71 -56.56
N SER A 123 47.70 -32.79 -57.08
CA SER A 123 48.89 -32.74 -57.92
C SER A 123 48.56 -32.77 -59.41
N ALA A 124 49.37 -32.05 -60.20
CA ALA A 124 49.44 -32.24 -61.64
C ALA A 124 50.39 -33.40 -61.98
N GLY A 125 50.16 -34.12 -63.08
CA GLY A 125 51.01 -35.24 -63.49
C GLY A 125 50.64 -36.61 -62.89
N THR A 126 49.40 -36.76 -62.44
CA THR A 126 48.92 -37.87 -61.58
C THR A 126 48.55 -39.15 -62.34
N SER A 127 49.01 -40.33 -61.90
CA SER A 127 48.64 -41.63 -62.51
C SER A 127 47.21 -42.07 -62.13
N ALA A 128 46.67 -43.08 -62.82
CA ALA A 128 45.30 -43.56 -62.58
C ALA A 128 45.04 -44.04 -61.14
N ASP A 129 46.03 -44.69 -60.53
CA ASP A 129 45.94 -45.19 -59.15
C ASP A 129 46.05 -44.08 -58.09
N SER A 130 46.29 -42.83 -58.51
CA SER A 130 46.59 -41.69 -57.64
C SER A 130 45.46 -40.63 -57.56
N CYS A 131 44.23 -41.00 -57.98
CA CYS A 131 43.01 -40.31 -57.55
C CYS A 131 42.59 -40.88 -56.18
N THR A 132 42.99 -40.24 -55.08
CA THR A 132 42.71 -40.66 -53.70
C THR A 132 41.22 -40.49 -53.38
N ILE A 133 40.62 -41.40 -52.61
CA ILE A 133 39.26 -41.18 -52.05
C ILE A 133 39.35 -40.05 -51.01
N CYS A 134 38.28 -39.29 -50.79
CA CYS A 134 38.24 -38.37 -49.65
C CYS A 134 38.37 -39.13 -48.34
N GLY A 135 39.11 -38.58 -47.36
CA GLY A 135 39.14 -39.13 -46.01
C GLY A 135 37.87 -38.78 -45.22
N SER A 136 37.86 -39.18 -43.96
CA SER A 136 36.76 -38.98 -43.02
C SER A 136 36.33 -37.51 -42.89
N GLY A 137 35.03 -37.31 -42.69
CA GLY A 137 34.38 -36.00 -42.66
C GLY A 137 34.39 -35.19 -43.97
N ARG A 138 34.74 -35.78 -45.13
CA ARG A 138 34.93 -35.05 -46.39
C ARG A 138 34.31 -35.73 -47.61
N TYR A 139 33.98 -34.94 -48.64
CA TYR A 139 33.41 -35.43 -49.90
C TYR A 139 33.93 -34.65 -51.12
N ALA A 140 33.71 -35.19 -52.32
CA ALA A 140 34.05 -34.58 -53.60
C ALA A 140 32.87 -34.72 -54.58
N GLY A 141 31.98 -33.72 -54.59
CA GLY A 141 30.73 -33.73 -55.37
C GLY A 141 30.90 -33.64 -56.90
N GLY A 142 31.98 -33.02 -57.36
CA GLY A 142 32.24 -32.82 -58.79
C GLY A 142 33.28 -33.79 -59.34
N SER A 143 33.11 -34.23 -60.59
CA SER A 143 34.20 -34.87 -61.32
C SER A 143 35.35 -33.89 -61.49
N GLY A 144 36.59 -34.29 -61.19
CA GLY A 144 37.77 -33.46 -61.35
C GLY A 144 38.13 -32.64 -60.10
N ALA A 145 37.71 -33.09 -58.92
CA ALA A 145 38.02 -32.41 -57.66
C ALA A 145 39.54 -32.32 -57.39
N THR A 146 40.01 -31.11 -57.08
CA THR A 146 41.41 -30.84 -56.70
C THR A 146 41.67 -31.06 -55.20
N GLU A 147 40.61 -31.00 -54.41
CA GLU A 147 40.56 -31.21 -52.96
C GLU A 147 39.17 -31.74 -52.58
N CYS A 148 39.01 -32.26 -51.36
CA CYS A 148 37.70 -32.66 -50.84
C CYS A 148 37.11 -31.60 -49.91
N SER A 149 35.88 -31.21 -50.20
CA SER A 149 35.03 -30.37 -49.37
C SER A 149 34.83 -31.01 -47.99
N LEU A 150 34.74 -30.17 -46.96
CA LEU A 150 34.31 -30.62 -45.62
C LEU A 150 32.81 -30.87 -45.64
N CYS A 151 32.35 -31.89 -44.92
CA CYS A 151 30.96 -31.95 -44.48
C CYS A 151 30.60 -30.69 -43.67
N SER A 152 29.39 -30.19 -43.83
CA SER A 152 28.84 -29.11 -43.00
C SER A 152 28.94 -29.42 -41.50
N SER A 153 29.00 -28.40 -40.65
CA SER A 153 28.89 -28.59 -39.19
C SER A 153 27.56 -29.26 -38.83
N GLY A 154 27.55 -30.05 -37.75
CA GLY A 154 26.45 -30.95 -37.42
C GLY A 154 26.36 -32.21 -38.27
N LYS A 155 27.35 -32.49 -39.14
CA LYS A 155 27.46 -33.74 -39.89
C LYS A 155 28.83 -34.42 -39.73
N TYR A 156 28.92 -35.67 -40.18
CA TYR A 156 30.15 -36.46 -40.20
C TYR A 156 30.16 -37.51 -41.33
N ILE A 157 31.35 -38.03 -41.66
CA ILE A 157 31.54 -39.29 -42.39
C ILE A 157 32.61 -40.08 -41.62
N GLU A 158 32.27 -41.29 -41.18
CA GLU A 158 33.17 -42.17 -40.40
C GLU A 158 34.18 -42.92 -41.29
N ASP A 159 33.82 -43.23 -42.54
CA ASP A 159 34.75 -43.86 -43.48
C ASP A 159 35.96 -42.96 -43.77
N ASP A 160 37.17 -43.51 -43.67
CA ASP A 160 38.41 -42.79 -43.94
C ASP A 160 38.91 -43.04 -45.37
N GLY A 161 37.99 -43.00 -46.32
CA GLY A 161 38.27 -43.16 -47.76
C GLY A 161 38.45 -44.60 -48.21
N THR A 162 37.65 -45.54 -47.71
CA THR A 162 37.62 -46.93 -48.20
C THR A 162 36.54 -47.15 -49.27
N GLU A 163 35.38 -46.51 -49.12
CA GLU A 163 34.18 -46.69 -49.94
C GLU A 163 33.80 -45.38 -50.65
N ILE A 164 34.20 -45.25 -51.93
CA ILE A 164 33.94 -44.06 -52.77
C ILE A 164 32.46 -43.62 -52.81
N ALA A 165 31.53 -44.55 -52.59
CA ALA A 165 30.10 -44.31 -52.55
C ALA A 165 29.62 -43.49 -51.31
N GLN A 166 30.47 -43.32 -50.29
CA GLN A 166 30.19 -42.54 -49.08
C GLN A 166 30.85 -41.15 -49.09
N HIS A 167 31.52 -40.78 -50.18
CA HIS A 167 32.30 -39.55 -50.30
C HIS A 167 31.95 -38.71 -51.54
N ASN A 168 30.88 -39.04 -52.27
CA ASN A 168 30.58 -38.43 -53.57
C ASN A 168 29.58 -37.26 -53.48
N SER A 169 29.05 -36.93 -52.31
CA SER A 169 28.05 -35.85 -52.14
C SER A 169 27.93 -35.35 -50.68
N GLU A 170 27.44 -34.12 -50.51
CA GLU A 170 27.02 -33.54 -49.21
C GLU A 170 25.85 -34.30 -48.55
N SER A 171 25.18 -35.18 -49.32
CA SER A 171 24.18 -36.14 -48.82
C SER A 171 24.77 -37.30 -48.03
N ASP A 172 26.04 -37.61 -48.26
CA ASP A 172 26.70 -38.79 -47.69
C ASP A 172 27.19 -38.47 -46.26
N CYS A 173 27.44 -37.18 -46.01
CA CYS A 173 27.60 -36.59 -44.70
C CYS A 173 26.35 -36.81 -43.82
N SER A 174 26.47 -37.73 -42.87
CA SER A 174 25.39 -38.11 -41.94
C SER A 174 25.20 -37.07 -40.85
N ASN A 175 23.96 -36.74 -40.49
CA ASN A 175 23.67 -35.75 -39.45
C ASN A 175 23.97 -36.30 -38.04
N CYS A 176 24.52 -35.46 -37.16
CA CYS A 176 24.56 -35.72 -35.74
C CYS A 176 23.15 -35.72 -35.15
N LEU A 177 22.80 -36.79 -34.41
CA LEU A 177 21.52 -36.90 -33.72
C LEU A 177 21.45 -35.94 -32.51
N GLN A 178 20.24 -35.74 -31.99
CA GLN A 178 20.00 -35.02 -30.72
C GLN A 178 20.93 -35.52 -29.61
N GLY A 179 21.35 -34.59 -28.74
CA GLY A 179 22.38 -34.81 -27.72
C GLY A 179 23.82 -34.66 -28.22
N LYS A 180 24.06 -34.70 -29.54
CA LYS A 180 25.38 -34.60 -30.15
C LYS A 180 25.53 -33.37 -31.05
N TRP A 181 26.76 -33.08 -31.45
CA TRP A 181 27.17 -31.98 -32.32
C TRP A 181 28.44 -32.33 -33.11
N SER A 182 28.76 -31.55 -34.14
CA SER A 182 30.08 -31.61 -34.78
C SER A 182 30.48 -30.28 -35.44
N GLU A 183 31.78 -30.06 -35.58
CA GLU A 183 32.31 -29.01 -36.46
C GLU A 183 32.45 -29.50 -37.90
N ALA A 184 32.56 -28.55 -38.83
CA ALA A 184 32.71 -28.87 -40.24
C ALA A 184 33.95 -29.75 -40.49
N GLY A 185 33.78 -30.86 -41.19
CA GLY A 185 34.85 -31.81 -41.49
C GLY A 185 35.09 -32.91 -40.45
N ALA A 186 34.18 -33.13 -39.50
CA ALA A 186 34.34 -34.15 -38.46
C ALA A 186 34.19 -35.60 -38.97
N ALA A 187 35.01 -36.50 -38.41
CA ALA A 187 34.91 -37.95 -38.63
C ALA A 187 33.79 -38.62 -37.81
N SER A 188 33.35 -37.98 -36.72
CA SER A 188 32.28 -38.46 -35.83
C SER A 188 31.65 -37.31 -35.06
N CYS A 189 30.50 -37.56 -34.43
CA CYS A 189 29.80 -36.57 -33.61
C CYS A 189 30.23 -36.64 -32.13
N THR A 190 30.46 -35.48 -31.55
CA THR A 190 30.79 -35.29 -30.13
C THR A 190 29.50 -35.16 -29.32
N ASP A 191 29.48 -35.67 -28.10
CA ASP A 191 28.37 -35.45 -27.16
C ASP A 191 28.36 -34.02 -26.59
N CYS A 192 27.17 -33.49 -26.29
CA CYS A 192 27.07 -32.40 -25.33
C CYS A 192 27.58 -32.89 -23.97
N PRO A 193 28.43 -32.13 -23.26
CA PRO A 193 28.87 -32.52 -21.92
C PRO A 193 27.68 -32.49 -20.94
N ALA A 194 27.82 -33.16 -19.80
CA ALA A 194 26.92 -32.98 -18.67
C ALA A 194 26.79 -31.49 -18.29
N GLY A 195 25.64 -31.09 -17.76
CA GLY A 195 25.22 -29.69 -17.60
C GLY A 195 24.73 -29.02 -18.88
N LYS A 196 24.82 -29.69 -20.04
CA LYS A 196 24.29 -29.23 -21.33
C LYS A 196 23.43 -30.29 -22.01
N PHE A 197 22.44 -29.83 -22.78
CA PHE A 197 21.60 -30.67 -23.62
C PHE A 197 21.52 -30.13 -25.06
N ASN A 198 21.13 -30.99 -26.01
CA ASN A 198 20.75 -30.57 -27.35
C ASN A 198 19.52 -31.35 -27.85
N ALA A 199 18.43 -30.65 -28.14
CA ALA A 199 17.20 -31.24 -28.65
C ALA A 199 17.11 -31.28 -30.20
N VAL A 200 18.14 -30.82 -30.91
CA VAL A 200 18.10 -30.59 -32.37
C VAL A 200 19.11 -31.48 -33.10
N ILE A 201 18.70 -32.02 -34.24
CA ILE A 201 19.54 -32.86 -35.13
C ILE A 201 20.31 -31.94 -36.08
N GLY A 202 21.60 -32.22 -36.32
CA GLY A 202 22.40 -31.57 -37.36
C GLY A 202 23.04 -30.24 -36.95
N THR A 203 23.65 -30.17 -35.76
CA THR A 203 24.09 -28.91 -35.12
C THR A 203 25.58 -28.80 -34.77
N SER A 204 26.09 -27.56 -34.71
CA SER A 204 27.44 -27.20 -34.20
C SER A 204 27.51 -27.12 -32.67
N ALA A 205 28.72 -26.91 -32.12
CA ALA A 205 28.99 -26.84 -30.67
C ALA A 205 28.06 -25.91 -29.89
N ASP A 206 27.70 -24.76 -30.46
CA ASP A 206 26.90 -23.71 -29.81
C ASP A 206 25.47 -24.17 -29.47
N SER A 207 24.98 -25.26 -30.07
CA SER A 207 23.63 -25.78 -29.82
C SER A 207 23.51 -26.60 -28.51
N CYS A 208 24.64 -27.00 -27.91
CA CYS A 208 24.65 -27.59 -26.57
C CYS A 208 24.31 -26.53 -25.51
N THR A 209 23.03 -26.42 -25.17
CA THR A 209 22.44 -25.40 -24.30
C THR A 209 22.57 -25.80 -22.84
N ILE A 210 22.90 -24.87 -21.94
CA ILE A 210 23.02 -25.14 -20.49
C ILE A 210 21.63 -25.36 -19.90
N CYS A 211 21.50 -26.24 -18.90
CA CYS A 211 20.24 -26.42 -18.19
C CYS A 211 19.81 -25.14 -17.44
N GLY A 212 18.53 -24.81 -17.54
CA GLY A 212 17.95 -23.68 -16.81
C GLY A 212 17.89 -23.92 -15.30
N ALA A 213 17.50 -22.87 -14.56
CA ALA A 213 17.25 -22.99 -13.12
C ALA A 213 16.26 -24.13 -12.80
N GLY A 214 16.50 -24.81 -11.69
CA GLY A 214 15.74 -25.98 -11.25
C GLY A 214 15.99 -27.27 -12.03
N LYS A 215 16.94 -27.31 -12.99
CA LYS A 215 17.16 -28.46 -13.87
C LYS A 215 18.64 -28.81 -14.03
N TYR A 216 18.96 -30.08 -14.25
CA TYR A 216 20.32 -30.58 -14.47
C TYR A 216 20.35 -31.61 -15.62
N ALA A 217 21.54 -32.03 -16.05
CA ALA A 217 21.75 -33.12 -17.01
C ALA A 217 23.05 -33.84 -16.68
N ASP A 218 22.98 -34.97 -15.97
CA ASP A 218 24.16 -35.70 -15.46
C ASP A 218 24.90 -36.53 -16.52
N THR A 219 24.24 -36.82 -17.63
CA THR A 219 24.69 -37.77 -18.64
C THR A 219 25.14 -37.03 -19.91
N PRO A 220 26.41 -37.17 -20.34
CA PRO A 220 26.86 -36.67 -21.64
C PRO A 220 26.02 -37.24 -22.78
N GLY A 221 25.65 -36.39 -23.74
CA GLY A 221 24.71 -36.75 -24.81
C GLY A 221 23.24 -36.48 -24.46
N SER A 222 22.96 -35.76 -23.37
CA SER A 222 21.60 -35.43 -22.94
C SER A 222 20.81 -34.65 -24.00
N THR A 223 19.55 -35.04 -24.19
CA THR A 223 18.64 -34.46 -25.20
C THR A 223 17.62 -33.49 -24.60
N SER A 224 17.55 -33.47 -23.28
CA SER A 224 16.73 -32.61 -22.40
C SER A 224 17.46 -32.48 -21.06
N CYS A 225 16.99 -31.60 -20.17
CA CYS A 225 17.42 -31.55 -18.77
C CYS A 225 16.31 -32.06 -17.85
N ASP A 226 16.70 -32.85 -16.86
CA ASP A 226 15.84 -33.37 -15.81
C ASP A 226 15.57 -32.30 -14.74
N ASN A 227 14.44 -32.40 -14.05
CA ASN A 227 14.10 -31.50 -12.94
C ASN A 227 14.84 -31.91 -11.67
N CYS A 228 15.25 -30.95 -10.85
CA CYS A 228 15.47 -31.19 -9.43
C CYS A 228 14.22 -31.81 -8.79
N GLU A 229 14.42 -32.77 -7.90
CA GLU A 229 13.34 -33.40 -7.13
C GLU A 229 12.59 -32.35 -6.29
N ALA A 230 11.30 -32.57 -6.00
CA ALA A 230 10.55 -31.71 -5.10
C ALA A 230 11.21 -31.64 -3.71
N GLY A 231 11.17 -30.48 -3.08
CA GLY A 231 11.94 -30.19 -1.86
C GLY A 231 13.42 -29.88 -2.11
N LYS A 232 13.85 -29.72 -3.37
CA LYS A 232 15.15 -29.19 -3.77
C LYS A 232 15.00 -28.09 -4.82
N SER A 233 15.88 -27.10 -4.78
CA SER A 233 15.94 -26.03 -5.79
C SER A 233 17.34 -25.85 -6.36
N LEU A 234 17.44 -25.25 -7.54
CA LEU A 234 18.72 -24.94 -8.18
C LEU A 234 18.67 -23.56 -8.83
N SER A 235 19.20 -22.55 -8.13
CA SER A 235 19.26 -21.18 -8.59
C SER A 235 20.34 -21.00 -9.67
N ASN A 236 19.95 -20.57 -10.87
CA ASN A 236 20.88 -20.29 -11.98
C ASN A 236 20.41 -19.13 -12.84
N ASP A 237 21.37 -18.39 -13.40
CA ASP A 237 21.22 -17.35 -14.43
C ASP A 237 21.49 -17.86 -15.86
N GLY A 238 22.01 -19.09 -15.98
CA GLY A 238 22.35 -19.76 -17.24
C GLY A 238 23.86 -19.87 -17.50
N LEU A 239 24.73 -19.44 -16.57
CA LEU A 239 26.16 -19.22 -16.86
C LEU A 239 27.10 -20.37 -16.47
N SER A 240 26.77 -21.20 -15.47
CA SER A 240 27.63 -22.31 -15.02
C SER A 240 27.20 -23.66 -15.61
N VAL A 241 28.14 -24.41 -16.20
CA VAL A 241 27.91 -25.81 -16.63
C VAL A 241 28.05 -26.76 -15.45
N ALA A 242 29.13 -26.60 -14.65
CA ALA A 242 29.48 -27.43 -13.50
C ALA A 242 28.71 -27.03 -12.22
N SER A 243 27.44 -26.70 -12.40
CA SER A 243 26.42 -26.51 -11.35
C SER A 243 25.06 -27.03 -11.83
N HIS A 244 25.08 -27.78 -12.94
CA HIS A 244 23.95 -28.38 -13.64
C HIS A 244 24.31 -29.79 -14.14
N ASP A 245 25.50 -30.30 -13.79
CA ASP A 245 26.03 -31.58 -14.27
C ASP A 245 25.79 -32.72 -13.27
N SER A 246 25.04 -32.47 -12.20
CA SER A 246 24.64 -33.50 -11.23
C SER A 246 23.31 -33.22 -10.54
N ALA A 247 22.58 -34.28 -10.18
CA ALA A 247 21.47 -34.22 -9.24
C ALA A 247 21.89 -33.73 -7.84
N ALA A 248 23.20 -33.69 -7.55
CA ALA A 248 23.77 -33.14 -6.31
C ALA A 248 23.87 -31.60 -6.30
N ASP A 249 23.72 -30.93 -7.45
CA ASP A 249 23.69 -29.46 -7.52
C ASP A 249 22.37 -28.91 -6.94
N CYS A 250 21.30 -29.70 -7.05
CA CYS A 250 19.98 -29.42 -6.49
C CYS A 250 20.04 -29.33 -4.96
N SER A 251 20.02 -28.10 -4.44
CA SER A 251 20.12 -27.79 -3.02
C SER A 251 18.79 -28.04 -2.30
N SER A 252 18.82 -28.88 -1.27
CA SER A 252 17.66 -29.15 -0.40
C SER A 252 17.08 -27.88 0.21
N CYS A 253 15.75 -27.76 0.18
CA CYS A 253 15.06 -26.75 0.96
C CYS A 253 15.22 -26.98 2.45
N LEU A 254 15.37 -25.89 3.20
CA LEU A 254 15.50 -25.92 4.65
C LEU A 254 14.14 -26.18 5.30
N SER A 255 14.16 -26.60 6.56
CA SER A 255 12.97 -26.60 7.42
C SER A 255 12.32 -25.22 7.40
N GLY A 256 11.00 -25.17 7.27
CA GLY A 256 10.21 -23.97 7.06
C GLY A 256 9.98 -23.61 5.60
N GLN A 257 10.65 -24.27 4.66
CA GLN A 257 10.52 -24.04 3.22
C GLN A 257 10.01 -25.28 2.49
N TRP A 258 9.62 -25.10 1.23
CA TRP A 258 9.20 -26.14 0.30
C TRP A 258 9.53 -25.82 -1.16
N SER A 259 9.40 -26.81 -2.06
CA SER A 259 9.40 -26.57 -3.51
C SER A 259 8.81 -27.72 -4.33
N GLU A 260 8.17 -27.39 -5.45
CA GLU A 260 7.81 -28.36 -6.48
C GLU A 260 9.05 -28.82 -7.30
N ALA A 261 8.94 -29.98 -7.95
CA ALA A 261 10.02 -30.53 -8.76
C ALA A 261 10.35 -29.63 -9.97
N GLY A 262 11.57 -29.08 -10.00
CA GLY A 262 12.01 -28.14 -11.03
C GLY A 262 12.09 -26.67 -10.58
N ALA A 263 11.99 -26.38 -9.28
CA ALA A 263 12.04 -25.02 -8.76
C ALA A 263 13.43 -24.35 -8.86
N ALA A 264 13.44 -23.07 -9.22
CA ALA A 264 14.64 -22.22 -9.20
C ALA A 264 15.05 -21.81 -7.78
N THR A 265 14.10 -21.74 -6.84
CA THR A 265 14.30 -21.34 -5.44
C THR A 265 13.31 -22.10 -4.54
N CYS A 266 13.70 -22.37 -3.30
CA CYS A 266 12.77 -22.76 -2.26
C CYS A 266 11.84 -21.59 -1.91
N THR A 267 10.62 -21.90 -1.50
CA THR A 267 9.60 -20.93 -1.06
C THR A 267 9.29 -21.18 0.40
N ASP A 268 9.13 -20.14 1.21
CA ASP A 268 8.74 -20.29 2.62
C ASP A 268 7.32 -20.87 2.73
N CYS A 269 7.05 -21.66 3.77
CA CYS A 269 5.70 -22.14 4.05
C CYS A 269 4.77 -20.96 4.36
N PRO A 270 3.54 -20.94 3.83
CA PRO A 270 2.54 -19.96 4.23
C PRO A 270 2.12 -20.18 5.68
N VAL A 271 1.49 -19.16 6.27
CA VAL A 271 0.85 -19.25 7.58
C VAL A 271 -0.18 -20.38 7.63
N GLY A 272 -0.40 -20.96 8.82
CA GLY A 272 -1.16 -22.19 9.02
C GLY A 272 -0.53 -23.46 8.42
N MET A 273 0.65 -23.36 7.79
CA MET A 273 1.43 -24.51 7.32
C MET A 273 2.87 -24.47 7.86
N PHE A 274 3.52 -25.63 7.94
CA PHE A 274 4.89 -25.77 8.42
C PHE A 274 5.66 -26.83 7.63
N SER A 275 6.99 -26.81 7.74
CA SER A 275 7.87 -27.86 7.21
C SER A 275 8.96 -28.18 8.24
N ALA A 276 8.85 -29.32 8.90
CA ALA A 276 9.77 -29.70 9.98
C ALA A 276 11.08 -30.35 9.48
N GLU A 277 11.15 -30.73 8.20
CA GLU A 277 12.27 -31.50 7.63
C GLU A 277 12.98 -30.77 6.48
N ILE A 278 14.08 -31.35 5.99
CA ILE A 278 14.99 -30.78 4.99
C ILE A 278 15.05 -31.69 3.77
N GLY A 279 14.98 -31.13 2.56
CA GLY A 279 15.08 -31.90 1.32
C GLY A 279 13.76 -32.49 0.86
N THR A 280 13.72 -33.76 0.46
CA THR A 280 12.56 -34.33 -0.28
C THR A 280 11.26 -34.45 0.52
N SER A 281 11.31 -34.41 1.86
CA SER A 281 10.12 -34.26 2.71
C SER A 281 9.56 -32.83 2.74
N ALA A 282 10.34 -31.84 2.31
CA ALA A 282 9.90 -30.47 2.01
C ALA A 282 9.33 -30.32 0.58
N ALA A 283 8.78 -31.38 0.00
CA ALA A 283 8.06 -31.32 -1.29
C ALA A 283 6.76 -30.49 -1.21
N SER A 284 6.19 -30.35 -0.02
CA SER A 284 5.02 -29.54 0.31
C SER A 284 5.02 -29.25 1.81
N CYS A 285 4.47 -28.11 2.23
CA CYS A 285 4.23 -27.86 3.66
C CYS A 285 3.07 -28.72 4.18
N SER A 286 3.11 -29.08 5.45
CA SER A 286 2.01 -29.71 6.18
C SER A 286 1.15 -28.62 6.81
N ILE A 287 -0.17 -28.74 6.76
CA ILE A 287 -1.08 -27.87 7.53
C ILE A 287 -0.93 -28.21 9.02
N CYS A 288 -1.13 -27.24 9.90
CA CYS A 288 -1.16 -27.50 11.34
C CYS A 288 -2.22 -28.56 11.73
N ALA A 289 -1.94 -29.30 12.79
CA ALA A 289 -2.87 -30.28 13.33
C ALA A 289 -4.04 -29.60 14.08
N ASP A 290 -5.09 -30.36 14.40
CA ASP A 290 -6.10 -29.91 15.35
C ASP A 290 -5.46 -29.40 16.66
N GLY A 291 -6.04 -28.33 17.22
CA GLY A 291 -5.53 -27.63 18.39
C GLY A 291 -4.27 -26.79 18.15
N HIS A 292 -3.80 -26.61 16.91
CA HIS A 292 -2.56 -25.93 16.60
C HIS A 292 -2.67 -24.94 15.43
N TYR A 293 -1.92 -23.84 15.48
CA TYR A 293 -1.89 -22.75 14.47
C TYR A 293 -0.44 -22.29 14.19
N ASN A 294 -0.21 -21.46 13.16
CA ASN A 294 0.97 -20.59 13.14
C ASN A 294 0.76 -19.29 12.32
N GLU A 295 1.23 -18.17 12.86
CA GLU A 295 1.07 -16.83 12.26
C GLU A 295 2.29 -16.35 11.45
N SER A 296 3.33 -17.19 11.31
CA SER A 296 4.64 -16.80 10.76
C SER A 296 5.00 -17.58 9.48
N PRO A 297 5.11 -16.91 8.32
CA PRO A 297 5.66 -17.53 7.12
C PRO A 297 7.05 -18.11 7.39
N GLY A 298 7.30 -19.30 6.84
CA GLY A 298 8.56 -20.02 7.06
C GLY A 298 8.61 -20.87 8.32
N SER A 299 7.47 -21.13 8.99
CA SER A 299 7.47 -21.86 10.26
C SER A 299 7.91 -23.33 10.13
N THR A 300 8.69 -23.79 11.11
CA THR A 300 9.18 -25.18 11.23
C THR A 300 8.27 -26.07 12.08
N SER A 301 7.31 -25.48 12.79
CA SER A 301 6.34 -26.15 13.66
C SER A 301 5.08 -25.30 13.82
N CYS A 302 4.05 -25.83 14.47
CA CYS A 302 2.87 -25.06 14.87
C CYS A 302 2.84 -24.85 16.39
N GLU A 303 2.27 -23.72 16.82
CA GLU A 303 2.00 -23.41 18.22
C GLU A 303 0.68 -24.06 18.64
N SER A 304 0.52 -24.40 19.91
CA SER A 304 -0.71 -25.00 20.45
C SER A 304 -1.66 -23.89 20.92
N CYS A 305 -2.94 -24.00 20.60
CA CYS A 305 -3.99 -23.12 21.13
C CYS A 305 -3.93 -23.03 22.66
N GLU A 306 -4.17 -21.84 23.22
CA GLU A 306 -4.21 -21.67 24.68
C GLU A 306 -5.28 -22.56 25.35
N ALA A 307 -5.06 -22.93 26.62
CA ALA A 307 -6.05 -23.69 27.39
C ALA A 307 -7.36 -22.90 27.56
N GLY A 308 -8.50 -23.58 27.51
CA GLY A 308 -9.82 -22.95 27.41
C GLY A 308 -10.20 -22.47 26.00
N LYS A 309 -9.37 -22.74 25.00
CA LYS A 309 -9.72 -22.70 23.57
C LYS A 309 -9.50 -24.08 22.92
N ALA A 310 -10.13 -24.31 21.78
CA ALA A 310 -9.94 -25.50 20.96
C ALA A 310 -10.02 -25.16 19.48
N LEU A 311 -9.36 -25.96 18.63
CA LEU A 311 -9.37 -25.77 17.18
C LEU A 311 -9.58 -27.10 16.45
N SER A 312 -10.71 -27.22 15.75
CA SER A 312 -11.03 -28.34 14.86
C SER A 312 -11.01 -27.88 13.40
N GLY A 313 -10.09 -28.43 12.60
CA GLY A 313 -9.90 -28.10 11.18
C GLY A 313 -9.14 -29.18 10.40
N ASN A 314 -8.44 -30.06 11.11
CA ASN A 314 -7.88 -31.35 10.69
C ASN A 314 -7.17 -31.34 9.32
N GLY A 315 -6.38 -30.29 9.08
CA GLY A 315 -5.47 -30.23 7.95
C GLY A 315 -6.11 -30.24 6.56
N VAL A 316 -7.31 -29.66 6.40
CA VAL A 316 -7.92 -29.45 5.06
C VAL A 316 -7.90 -28.01 4.56
N ASP A 317 -7.75 -27.02 5.43
CA ASP A 317 -7.66 -25.60 5.06
C ASP A 317 -6.72 -24.84 6.02
N PRO A 318 -5.56 -24.33 5.56
CA PRO A 318 -4.62 -23.62 6.43
C PRO A 318 -5.13 -22.24 6.88
N THR A 319 -6.14 -21.64 6.23
CA THR A 319 -6.69 -20.33 6.65
C THR A 319 -7.67 -20.43 7.81
N HIS A 320 -7.74 -21.60 8.46
CA HIS A 320 -8.39 -21.84 9.75
C HIS A 320 -7.36 -22.35 10.78
N HIS A 321 -6.07 -22.17 10.50
CA HIS A 321 -4.95 -22.49 11.39
C HIS A 321 -3.88 -21.39 11.32
N ASP A 322 -4.20 -20.19 10.81
CA ASP A 322 -3.23 -19.12 10.58
C ASP A 322 -3.13 -18.09 11.72
N SER A 323 -4.03 -18.17 12.72
CA SER A 323 -3.97 -17.33 13.91
C SER A 323 -4.49 -18.00 15.19
N GLU A 324 -4.00 -17.53 16.35
CA GLU A 324 -4.61 -17.82 17.68
C GLU A 324 -6.07 -17.30 17.77
N SER A 325 -6.53 -16.49 16.80
CA SER A 325 -7.94 -16.13 16.64
C SER A 325 -8.82 -17.25 16.06
N ASP A 326 -8.26 -18.27 15.40
CA ASP A 326 -8.98 -19.49 14.98
C ASP A 326 -9.34 -20.39 16.17
N CYS A 327 -8.48 -20.40 17.20
CA CYS A 327 -8.65 -21.15 18.43
C CYS A 327 -9.90 -20.67 19.20
N SER A 328 -11.00 -21.41 19.04
CA SER A 328 -12.35 -21.03 19.50
C SER A 328 -12.50 -21.24 21.02
N THR A 329 -13.05 -20.26 21.73
CA THR A 329 -13.21 -20.31 23.19
C THR A 329 -14.23 -21.36 23.64
N CYS A 330 -13.84 -22.19 24.61
CA CYS A 330 -14.68 -23.19 25.24
C CYS A 330 -15.60 -22.59 26.32
N SER A 331 -16.57 -21.77 25.91
CA SER A 331 -17.63 -21.28 26.79
C SER A 331 -18.63 -22.40 27.09
N GLY A 332 -18.97 -22.60 28.38
CA GLY A 332 -19.81 -23.71 28.85
C GLY A 332 -19.10 -25.06 28.95
N SER A 333 -17.82 -25.09 28.58
CA SER A 333 -17.01 -26.29 28.38
C SER A 333 -15.58 -26.01 28.88
N TRP A 334 -14.63 -26.92 28.66
CA TRP A 334 -13.21 -26.72 28.99
C TRP A 334 -12.26 -27.44 28.04
N SER A 335 -10.99 -27.04 28.04
CA SER A 335 -9.92 -27.68 27.28
C SER A 335 -8.53 -27.43 27.91
N GLU A 336 -7.66 -28.45 27.82
CA GLU A 336 -6.22 -28.24 27.99
C GLU A 336 -5.62 -27.58 26.74
N ALA A 337 -4.41 -27.02 26.84
CA ALA A 337 -3.73 -26.39 25.71
C ALA A 337 -3.46 -27.41 24.57
N GLY A 338 -3.66 -27.00 23.32
CA GLY A 338 -3.54 -27.87 22.16
C GLY A 338 -4.72 -28.79 21.88
N ALA A 339 -5.90 -28.53 22.46
CA ALA A 339 -7.09 -29.37 22.27
C ALA A 339 -7.75 -29.20 20.89
N ALA A 340 -8.17 -30.33 20.30
CA ALA A 340 -8.99 -30.38 19.09
C ALA A 340 -10.45 -29.95 19.32
N THR A 341 -10.98 -30.22 20.52
CA THR A 341 -12.39 -30.02 20.87
C THR A 341 -12.53 -29.62 22.33
N CYS A 342 -13.53 -28.78 22.63
CA CYS A 342 -13.96 -28.52 24.01
C CYS A 342 -14.63 -29.75 24.63
N THR A 343 -14.53 -29.89 25.94
CA THR A 343 -15.23 -30.89 26.77
C THR A 343 -16.30 -30.19 27.59
N ASP A 344 -17.57 -30.53 27.39
CA ASP A 344 -18.69 -29.81 28.01
C ASP A 344 -18.74 -29.98 29.53
N CYS A 345 -19.08 -28.90 30.24
CA CYS A 345 -19.41 -28.99 31.66
C CYS A 345 -20.61 -29.93 31.84
N SER A 346 -20.55 -30.81 32.85
CA SER A 346 -21.66 -31.69 33.23
C SER A 346 -22.86 -30.90 33.75
N ALA A 347 -24.06 -31.48 33.72
CA ALA A 347 -25.26 -30.89 34.32
C ALA A 347 -25.04 -30.55 35.81
N GLY A 348 -25.71 -29.51 36.29
CA GLY A 348 -25.47 -28.89 37.60
C GLY A 348 -24.17 -28.09 37.71
N LYS A 349 -23.38 -27.99 36.62
CA LYS A 349 -22.23 -27.09 36.49
C LYS A 349 -22.37 -26.14 35.31
N PHE A 350 -21.71 -24.99 35.39
CA PHE A 350 -21.61 -24.00 34.31
C PHE A 350 -20.19 -23.45 34.19
N ASN A 351 -19.85 -22.89 33.03
CA ASN A 351 -18.65 -22.07 32.83
C ASN A 351 -18.94 -20.88 31.91
N ALA A 352 -18.87 -19.67 32.46
CA ALA A 352 -19.13 -18.42 31.72
C ALA A 352 -17.93 -17.90 30.89
N GLY A 353 -16.77 -18.56 30.92
CA GLY A 353 -15.54 -18.10 30.27
C GLY A 353 -14.74 -19.22 29.58
N ALA A 354 -13.46 -18.99 29.32
CA ALA A 354 -12.54 -19.99 28.75
C ALA A 354 -12.14 -21.01 29.82
N GLY A 355 -12.67 -22.24 29.75
CA GLY A 355 -12.42 -23.26 30.78
C GLY A 355 -11.08 -23.95 30.62
N THR A 356 -10.09 -23.66 31.45
CA THR A 356 -8.73 -24.24 31.33
C THR A 356 -8.59 -25.66 31.89
N SER A 357 -9.57 -26.13 32.67
CA SER A 357 -9.72 -27.51 33.17
C SER A 357 -11.17 -27.76 33.61
N GLU A 358 -11.50 -29.00 33.98
CA GLU A 358 -12.78 -29.38 34.62
C GLU A 358 -13.08 -28.56 35.91
N ASP A 359 -12.07 -27.99 36.57
CA ASP A 359 -12.25 -27.12 37.75
C ASP A 359 -12.86 -25.75 37.39
N ALA A 360 -12.82 -25.36 36.12
CA ALA A 360 -13.51 -24.16 35.62
C ALA A 360 -15.03 -24.37 35.47
N CYS A 361 -15.51 -25.62 35.47
CA CYS A 361 -16.92 -25.94 35.51
C CYS A 361 -17.43 -25.85 36.96
N LEU A 362 -17.85 -24.64 37.34
CA LEU A 362 -18.37 -24.30 38.66
C LEU A 362 -19.76 -24.91 38.87
N VAL A 363 -20.02 -25.46 40.05
CA VAL A 363 -21.38 -25.91 40.44
C VAL A 363 -22.30 -24.70 40.55
N CYS A 364 -23.58 -24.86 40.21
CA CYS A 364 -24.58 -23.81 40.41
C CYS A 364 -24.68 -23.40 41.90
N ALA A 365 -24.84 -22.10 42.15
CA ALA A 365 -25.05 -21.60 43.51
C ALA A 365 -26.43 -22.00 44.07
N SER A 366 -26.61 -21.89 45.39
CA SER A 366 -27.90 -22.08 46.08
C SER A 366 -29.04 -21.34 45.38
N GLY A 367 -30.19 -22.00 45.21
CA GLY A 367 -31.34 -21.47 44.47
C GLY A 367 -31.24 -21.51 42.93
N LYS A 368 -30.18 -22.10 42.35
CA LYS A 368 -29.99 -22.26 40.89
C LYS A 368 -29.75 -23.72 40.48
N PHE A 369 -30.01 -24.05 39.22
CA PHE A 369 -29.78 -25.38 38.63
C PHE A 369 -29.43 -25.27 37.14
N VAL A 370 -28.97 -26.36 36.50
CA VAL A 370 -28.94 -26.46 35.03
C VAL A 370 -28.95 -27.91 34.54
N GLU A 371 -29.88 -28.24 33.64
CA GLU A 371 -30.10 -29.63 33.16
C GLU A 371 -29.24 -29.99 31.95
N SER A 372 -28.82 -28.99 31.17
CA SER A 372 -28.01 -29.19 29.96
C SER A 372 -26.51 -29.24 30.27
N THR A 373 -25.81 -30.20 29.67
CA THR A 373 -24.35 -30.11 29.52
C THR A 373 -23.97 -28.92 28.62
N GLY A 374 -22.79 -28.34 28.81
CA GLY A 374 -22.31 -27.21 28.00
C GLY A 374 -22.83 -25.84 28.46
N ALA A 375 -23.28 -25.73 29.71
CA ALA A 375 -23.98 -24.54 30.20
C ALA A 375 -23.06 -23.34 30.46
N ILE A 376 -23.36 -22.18 29.87
CA ILE A 376 -22.65 -20.91 30.13
C ILE A 376 -23.12 -20.18 31.40
N ALA A 377 -24.28 -20.57 31.94
CA ALA A 377 -24.90 -20.02 33.14
C ALA A 377 -25.85 -21.05 33.78
N CYS A 378 -26.29 -20.81 35.01
CA CYS A 378 -27.35 -21.59 35.66
C CYS A 378 -28.67 -20.81 35.73
N ASP A 379 -29.77 -21.51 35.52
CA ASP A 379 -31.14 -21.04 35.67
C ASP A 379 -31.54 -20.92 37.15
N TYR A 380 -32.61 -20.18 37.43
CA TYR A 380 -33.14 -19.97 38.79
C TYR A 380 -34.25 -20.98 39.10
N CYS A 381 -34.31 -21.47 40.34
CA CYS A 381 -35.47 -22.22 40.84
C CYS A 381 -36.76 -21.39 40.72
N GLU A 382 -37.88 -22.03 40.32
CA GLU A 382 -39.20 -21.38 40.25
C GLU A 382 -39.62 -20.76 41.60
N ALA A 383 -40.46 -19.72 41.56
CA ALA A 383 -40.91 -18.99 42.74
C ALA A 383 -41.48 -19.90 43.86
N GLY A 384 -41.07 -19.65 45.10
CA GLY A 384 -41.41 -20.46 46.27
C GLY A 384 -40.60 -21.76 46.45
N LYS A 385 -39.78 -22.15 45.47
CA LYS A 385 -38.81 -23.25 45.57
C LYS A 385 -37.39 -22.71 45.66
N ALA A 386 -36.50 -23.41 46.36
CA ALA A 386 -35.08 -23.12 46.39
C ALA A 386 -34.25 -24.40 46.52
N LEU A 387 -32.96 -24.27 46.27
CA LEU A 387 -31.94 -25.28 46.53
C LEU A 387 -31.07 -24.82 47.70
N ALA A 388 -31.14 -25.56 48.81
CA ALA A 388 -30.44 -25.26 50.06
C ALA A 388 -29.07 -25.96 50.21
N ASP A 389 -28.55 -26.52 49.12
CA ASP A 389 -27.16 -26.97 48.99
C ASP A 389 -26.22 -25.75 48.94
N ASP A 390 -24.97 -25.90 49.41
CA ASP A 390 -23.98 -24.82 49.46
C ASP A 390 -23.19 -24.64 48.14
N GLY A 391 -23.64 -25.30 47.07
CA GLY A 391 -22.97 -25.32 45.77
C GLY A 391 -21.81 -26.31 45.73
N SER A 392 -21.88 -27.38 46.53
CA SER A 392 -20.80 -28.38 46.61
C SER A 392 -21.11 -29.68 45.86
N SER A 393 -22.37 -29.94 45.51
CA SER A 393 -22.82 -31.18 44.88
C SER A 393 -23.54 -30.90 43.55
N ALA A 394 -22.86 -31.14 42.41
CA ALA A 394 -23.46 -30.92 41.08
C ALA A 394 -24.79 -31.67 40.88
N THR A 395 -24.91 -32.89 41.40
CA THR A 395 -26.13 -33.71 41.37
C THR A 395 -27.21 -33.30 42.39
N SER A 396 -27.02 -32.15 43.07
CA SER A 396 -28.07 -31.41 43.79
C SER A 396 -28.62 -30.25 42.96
N HIS A 397 -28.07 -30.00 41.77
CA HIS A 397 -28.32 -28.83 40.93
C HIS A 397 -28.53 -29.22 39.45
N ASP A 398 -28.70 -30.51 39.13
CA ASP A 398 -28.76 -31.01 37.75
C ASP A 398 -30.19 -31.10 37.17
N SER A 399 -31.21 -30.77 37.97
CA SER A 399 -32.62 -30.82 37.55
C SER A 399 -33.50 -29.77 38.22
N ALA A 400 -34.51 -29.27 37.49
CA ALA A 400 -35.58 -28.44 38.06
C ALA A 400 -36.39 -29.17 39.16
N SER A 401 -36.26 -30.50 39.28
CA SER A 401 -36.85 -31.30 40.36
C SER A 401 -36.26 -31.05 41.73
N ASP A 402 -35.02 -30.54 41.78
CA ASP A 402 -34.22 -30.51 43.01
C ASP A 402 -34.54 -29.24 43.83
N CYS A 403 -35.04 -28.21 43.15
CA CYS A 403 -35.71 -27.05 43.72
C CYS A 403 -36.93 -27.48 44.56
N THR A 404 -36.83 -27.37 45.90
CA THR A 404 -37.89 -27.76 46.85
C THR A 404 -38.39 -26.57 47.66
N PHE A 405 -39.60 -26.67 48.25
CA PHE A 405 -40.21 -25.55 48.98
C PHE A 405 -39.46 -25.22 50.28
N HIS A 406 -38.87 -24.04 50.35
CA HIS A 406 -38.08 -23.56 51.48
C HIS A 406 -38.54 -22.20 51.99
N ASN A 407 -38.58 -22.05 53.31
CA ASN A 407 -38.59 -20.78 54.03
C ASN A 407 -37.27 -20.70 54.82
N GLY A 408 -36.69 -19.50 55.00
CA GLY A 408 -35.37 -19.25 55.61
C GLY A 408 -35.15 -19.70 57.06
N ALA A 409 -36.08 -20.47 57.64
CA ALA A 409 -35.94 -21.17 58.92
C ALA A 409 -35.74 -22.69 58.80
N GLY A 410 -35.67 -23.25 57.59
CA GLY A 410 -35.33 -24.66 57.35
C GLY A 410 -36.43 -25.68 57.71
N VAL A 411 -37.70 -25.29 57.58
CA VAL A 411 -38.86 -26.16 57.86
C VAL A 411 -39.86 -26.12 56.69
N SER A 412 -40.32 -27.28 56.24
CA SER A 412 -41.32 -27.38 55.16
C SER A 412 -42.74 -27.14 55.68
N LEU A 413 -43.47 -26.24 55.01
CA LEU A 413 -44.87 -25.92 55.29
C LEU A 413 -45.60 -25.50 54.01
N ALA A 414 -46.93 -25.56 54.02
CA ALA A 414 -47.74 -25.80 52.81
C ALA A 414 -48.15 -24.56 51.99
N SER A 415 -47.60 -23.37 52.25
CA SER A 415 -47.88 -22.16 51.47
C SER A 415 -46.85 -21.06 51.75
N CYS A 416 -46.42 -20.34 50.71
CA CYS A 416 -45.68 -19.08 50.84
C CYS A 416 -46.57 -17.97 51.43
N ALA A 417 -45.95 -16.90 51.89
CA ALA A 417 -46.62 -15.65 52.23
C ALA A 417 -46.19 -14.57 51.24
N THR A 418 -47.14 -13.76 50.75
CA THR A 418 -46.86 -12.61 49.87
C THR A 418 -46.02 -11.57 50.62
N CYS A 419 -45.14 -10.89 49.89
CA CYS A 419 -44.35 -9.79 50.45
C CYS A 419 -45.23 -8.57 50.77
N GLY A 420 -44.73 -7.71 51.66
CA GLY A 420 -45.42 -6.47 52.01
C GLY A 420 -45.28 -5.40 50.93
N SER A 421 -46.10 -4.37 51.01
CA SER A 421 -45.96 -3.13 50.25
C SER A 421 -44.51 -2.63 50.16
N GLY A 422 -44.10 -2.17 48.98
CA GLY A 422 -42.73 -1.72 48.72
C GLY A 422 -41.67 -2.83 48.69
N THR A 423 -42.05 -4.11 48.80
CA THR A 423 -41.11 -5.24 48.79
C THR A 423 -41.58 -6.35 47.85
N PHE A 424 -40.66 -7.09 47.24
CA PHE A 424 -40.91 -8.18 46.29
C PHE A 424 -40.01 -9.39 46.64
N SER A 425 -40.21 -10.55 46.02
CA SER A 425 -39.32 -11.72 46.23
C SER A 425 -39.07 -12.43 44.91
N SER A 426 -37.86 -12.27 44.38
CA SER A 426 -37.45 -12.95 43.14
C SER A 426 -37.50 -14.47 43.30
N ALA A 427 -37.75 -15.19 42.21
CA ALA A 427 -37.71 -16.65 42.17
C ALA A 427 -36.42 -17.22 42.80
N GLY A 428 -36.55 -18.18 43.71
CA GLY A 428 -35.46 -18.74 44.53
C GLY A 428 -35.12 -17.98 45.82
N SER A 429 -35.63 -16.76 46.05
CA SER A 429 -35.33 -15.99 47.27
C SER A 429 -36.03 -16.57 48.51
N THR A 430 -35.39 -16.41 49.67
CA THR A 430 -35.93 -16.82 50.99
C THR A 430 -36.37 -15.65 51.87
N ALA A 431 -36.36 -14.43 51.30
CA ALA A 431 -36.75 -13.18 51.93
C ALA A 431 -37.48 -12.27 50.92
N CYS A 432 -38.04 -11.16 51.41
CA CYS A 432 -38.52 -10.07 50.57
C CYS A 432 -37.44 -8.99 50.46
N ASP A 433 -37.11 -8.61 49.24
CA ASP A 433 -36.20 -7.53 48.89
C ASP A 433 -36.98 -6.21 48.75
N ASN A 434 -36.37 -5.09 49.11
CA ASN A 434 -37.00 -3.78 48.95
C ASN A 434 -37.02 -3.37 47.47
N CYS A 435 -38.14 -2.80 47.01
CA CYS A 435 -38.10 -1.92 45.84
C CYS A 435 -37.13 -0.77 46.14
N VAL A 436 -36.12 -0.61 45.28
CA VAL A 436 -35.10 0.43 45.43
C VAL A 436 -35.69 1.83 45.35
N ALA A 437 -35.02 2.79 45.98
CA ALA A 437 -35.35 4.21 45.93
C ALA A 437 -35.65 4.68 44.50
N GLY A 438 -36.80 5.33 44.33
CA GLY A 438 -37.36 5.68 43.01
C GLY A 438 -38.50 4.79 42.51
N LYS A 439 -38.73 3.63 43.13
CA LYS A 439 -39.84 2.73 42.85
C LYS A 439 -40.76 2.51 44.06
N TYR A 440 -41.92 1.89 43.85
CA TYR A 440 -42.85 1.51 44.92
C TYR A 440 -43.74 0.31 44.53
N ILE A 441 -44.29 -0.38 45.54
CA ILE A 441 -45.46 -1.26 45.40
C ILE A 441 -46.48 -0.82 46.43
N ASN A 442 -47.72 -0.53 46.02
CA ASN A 442 -48.79 -0.06 46.89
C ASN A 442 -49.79 -1.15 47.33
N ASP A 443 -49.56 -2.41 46.94
CA ASP A 443 -50.33 -3.55 47.46
C ASP A 443 -49.83 -3.99 48.84
N GLU A 444 -50.75 -4.32 49.74
CA GLU A 444 -50.46 -4.70 51.13
C GLU A 444 -50.55 -6.23 51.28
N ALA A 445 -49.71 -6.94 50.51
CA ALA A 445 -49.63 -8.41 50.48
C ALA A 445 -50.94 -9.11 50.09
N SER A 446 -51.75 -8.50 49.21
CA SER A 446 -53.10 -8.94 48.84
C SER A 446 -53.18 -9.67 47.50
N ASP A 447 -52.28 -9.40 46.54
CA ASP A 447 -52.14 -10.15 45.30
C ASP A 447 -50.68 -10.59 45.07
N ALA A 448 -50.45 -11.90 44.93
CA ALA A 448 -49.09 -12.46 44.94
C ALA A 448 -48.27 -12.15 43.68
N SER A 449 -48.91 -11.93 42.53
CA SER A 449 -48.26 -11.58 41.26
C SER A 449 -48.13 -10.06 41.06
N LEU A 450 -47.93 -9.33 42.16
CA LEU A 450 -47.47 -7.93 42.21
C LEU A 450 -46.26 -7.81 43.15
N HIS A 451 -45.60 -8.94 43.43
CA HIS A 451 -44.51 -9.10 44.40
C HIS A 451 -43.55 -10.24 44.01
N ASP A 452 -43.60 -10.80 42.79
CA ASP A 452 -42.83 -12.00 42.40
C ASP A 452 -41.64 -11.73 41.46
N GLU A 453 -41.51 -10.50 40.92
CA GLU A 453 -40.27 -10.04 40.29
C GLU A 453 -39.95 -8.55 40.53
N VAL A 454 -38.71 -8.15 40.24
CA VAL A 454 -38.27 -6.74 40.34
C VAL A 454 -39.01 -5.81 39.35
N GLY A 455 -39.70 -6.40 38.36
CA GLY A 455 -40.59 -5.70 37.43
C GLY A 455 -41.83 -5.10 38.11
N ASP A 456 -42.31 -5.68 39.20
CA ASP A 456 -43.48 -5.22 39.96
C ASP A 456 -43.25 -3.87 40.66
N CYS A 457 -41.99 -3.53 40.93
CA CYS A 457 -41.60 -2.27 41.53
C CYS A 457 -41.82 -1.10 40.55
N VAL A 458 -43.03 -0.52 40.61
CA VAL A 458 -43.51 0.56 39.75
C VAL A 458 -42.64 1.81 39.91
N ASP A 459 -42.18 2.38 38.80
CA ASP A 459 -41.43 3.65 38.80
C ASP A 459 -42.27 4.81 39.35
N CYS A 460 -41.64 5.71 40.11
CA CYS A 460 -42.20 7.04 40.31
C CYS A 460 -42.33 7.81 38.98
N ALA A 461 -43.31 8.71 38.90
CA ALA A 461 -43.40 9.64 37.77
C ALA A 461 -42.25 10.66 37.84
N PHE A 462 -41.94 11.29 36.70
CA PHE A 462 -40.99 12.41 36.66
C PHE A 462 -41.41 13.51 37.65
N GLY A 463 -40.43 14.13 38.30
CA GLY A 463 -40.71 15.07 39.39
C GLY A 463 -41.26 14.43 40.68
N GLN A 464 -41.24 13.11 40.84
CA GLN A 464 -41.58 12.41 42.10
C GLN A 464 -40.47 11.47 42.56
N PHE A 465 -40.40 11.17 43.86
CA PHE A 465 -39.38 10.29 44.44
C PHE A 465 -39.91 9.38 45.55
N SER A 466 -39.21 8.29 45.82
CA SER A 466 -39.45 7.37 46.93
C SER A 466 -38.13 6.89 47.53
N GLY A 467 -38.13 6.47 48.81
CA GLY A 467 -37.00 5.74 49.39
C GLY A 467 -37.15 4.22 49.23
N ASP A 468 -36.12 3.46 49.60
CA ASP A 468 -36.16 1.99 49.55
C ASP A 468 -37.30 1.44 50.42
N GLY A 469 -38.06 0.49 49.87
CA GLY A 469 -39.19 -0.12 50.57
C GLY A 469 -40.46 0.74 50.62
N SER A 470 -40.57 1.79 49.81
CA SER A 470 -41.72 2.70 49.86
C SER A 470 -43.01 2.11 49.30
N GLN A 471 -44.13 2.50 49.92
CA GLN A 471 -45.49 2.22 49.46
C GLN A 471 -46.00 3.22 48.42
N VAL A 472 -45.31 4.37 48.24
CA VAL A 472 -45.82 5.53 47.49
C VAL A 472 -44.69 6.47 47.04
N CYS A 473 -44.93 7.26 45.99
CA CYS A 473 -44.06 8.35 45.53
C CYS A 473 -44.49 9.71 46.10
N THR A 474 -43.53 10.60 46.32
CA THR A 474 -43.69 11.95 46.88
C THR A 474 -43.31 13.00 45.84
N ASP A 475 -44.15 14.01 45.64
CA ASP A 475 -43.88 15.10 44.70
C ASP A 475 -42.64 15.94 45.10
N CYS A 476 -41.82 16.31 44.12
CA CYS A 476 -40.81 17.34 44.30
C CYS A 476 -41.46 18.70 44.61
N GLN A 477 -40.92 19.39 45.60
CA GLN A 477 -41.38 20.74 45.99
C GLN A 477 -41.01 21.78 44.93
N ALA A 478 -41.79 22.86 44.83
CA ALA A 478 -41.54 23.94 43.88
C ALA A 478 -40.15 24.57 44.04
N GLY A 479 -39.54 25.00 42.94
CA GLY A 479 -38.12 25.38 42.88
C GLY A 479 -37.16 24.19 42.87
N LYS A 480 -37.67 22.95 42.72
CA LYS A 480 -36.89 21.73 42.48
C LYS A 480 -37.46 20.93 41.30
N TYR A 481 -36.70 19.96 40.81
CA TYR A 481 -37.09 19.07 39.73
C TYR A 481 -36.47 17.67 39.89
N LEU A 482 -36.98 16.71 39.11
CA LEU A 482 -36.32 15.42 38.89
C LEU A 482 -36.61 14.93 37.45
N THR A 483 -35.56 14.80 36.64
CA THR A 483 -35.63 14.47 35.19
C THR A 483 -35.71 12.98 34.87
N ASP A 484 -35.40 12.11 35.82
CA ASP A 484 -35.44 10.66 35.66
C ASP A 484 -36.73 10.04 36.24
N LYS A 485 -36.95 8.76 35.94
CA LYS A 485 -37.93 7.90 36.63
C LYS A 485 -37.31 7.24 37.88
N ALA A 486 -36.23 7.81 38.42
CA ALA A 486 -35.44 7.30 39.53
C ALA A 486 -35.07 5.81 39.40
N THR A 487 -34.49 5.44 38.25
CA THR A 487 -34.10 4.06 37.92
C THR A 487 -32.61 3.80 38.15
N GLY A 488 -32.18 3.77 39.42
CA GLY A 488 -30.92 3.13 39.84
C GLY A 488 -29.83 4.01 40.48
N ASP A 489 -29.25 3.46 41.55
CA ASP A 489 -27.90 3.63 42.12
C ASP A 489 -27.37 5.00 42.63
N GLU A 490 -28.00 6.14 42.37
CA GLU A 490 -27.71 7.41 43.08
C GLU A 490 -29.01 8.09 43.55
N PRO A 491 -28.98 8.95 44.59
CA PRO A 491 -30.14 9.16 45.44
C PRO A 491 -31.28 9.91 44.75
N SER A 492 -32.48 9.35 44.90
CA SER A 492 -33.79 9.87 44.46
C SER A 492 -34.19 11.17 45.17
N ALA A 493 -33.40 12.23 44.99
CA ALA A 493 -33.51 13.48 45.71
C ALA A 493 -33.71 14.65 44.73
N CYS A 494 -34.88 15.29 44.82
CA CYS A 494 -35.26 16.43 43.99
C CYS A 494 -34.17 17.53 43.97
N THR A 495 -33.60 17.75 42.79
CA THR A 495 -32.52 18.70 42.53
C THR A 495 -33.06 20.12 42.48
N SER A 496 -32.37 21.08 43.11
CA SER A 496 -32.79 22.48 43.08
C SER A 496 -32.60 23.12 41.71
N CYS A 497 -33.50 24.03 41.32
CA CYS A 497 -33.32 24.84 40.13
C CYS A 497 -32.06 25.71 40.20
N GLY A 498 -31.47 26.01 39.02
CA GLY A 498 -30.30 26.88 38.90
C GLY A 498 -30.63 28.35 39.19
N THR A 499 -29.58 29.18 39.25
CA THR A 499 -29.72 30.62 39.44
C THR A 499 -30.59 31.24 38.35
N GLY A 500 -31.57 32.05 38.75
CA GLY A 500 -32.50 32.68 37.81
C GLY A 500 -33.56 31.75 37.19
N GLN A 501 -33.70 30.51 37.67
CA GLN A 501 -34.67 29.52 37.19
C GLN A 501 -35.77 29.23 38.23
N HIS A 502 -36.94 28.81 37.78
CA HIS A 502 -38.06 28.42 38.64
C HIS A 502 -38.75 27.12 38.20
N SER A 503 -39.50 26.48 39.10
CA SER A 503 -40.34 25.32 38.79
C SER A 503 -41.58 25.25 39.67
N GLY A 504 -42.60 24.50 39.22
CA GLY A 504 -43.74 24.10 40.03
C GLY A 504 -43.43 22.89 40.93
N ALA A 505 -44.41 22.45 41.72
CA ALA A 505 -44.34 21.13 42.36
C ALA A 505 -44.49 20.02 41.31
N ALA A 506 -43.92 18.84 41.58
CA ALA A 506 -43.84 17.70 40.65
C ALA A 506 -43.24 18.05 39.26
N ALA A 507 -42.27 18.97 39.22
CA ALA A 507 -41.67 19.42 37.97
C ALA A 507 -40.59 18.46 37.44
N GLU A 508 -40.66 18.17 36.14
CA GLU A 508 -39.66 17.37 35.42
C GLU A 508 -38.38 18.18 35.13
N THR A 509 -38.51 19.51 34.97
CA THR A 509 -37.42 20.44 34.64
C THR A 509 -37.66 21.83 35.25
N CYS A 510 -36.63 22.68 35.26
CA CYS A 510 -36.74 24.09 35.63
C CYS A 510 -36.76 24.99 34.38
N LEU A 511 -37.45 26.13 34.49
CA LEU A 511 -37.60 27.11 33.42
C LEU A 511 -36.85 28.41 33.78
N ASP A 512 -36.13 28.98 32.83
CA ASP A 512 -35.47 30.27 32.99
C ASP A 512 -36.48 31.41 33.18
N CYS A 513 -36.19 32.37 34.07
CA CYS A 513 -36.85 33.66 34.01
C CYS A 513 -36.54 34.33 32.67
N VAL A 514 -37.57 34.60 31.88
CA VAL A 514 -37.45 35.34 30.61
C VAL A 514 -36.88 36.74 30.84
N ALA A 515 -36.21 37.28 29.83
CA ALA A 515 -35.62 38.61 29.88
C ALA A 515 -36.67 39.68 30.25
N GLY A 516 -36.23 40.71 30.98
CA GLY A 516 -37.10 41.69 31.62
C GLY A 516 -37.79 41.23 32.91
N LYS A 517 -37.67 39.96 33.29
CA LYS A 517 -38.08 39.44 34.61
C LYS A 517 -36.86 39.01 35.44
N LYS A 518 -37.04 38.92 36.75
CA LYS A 518 -36.09 38.31 37.69
C LYS A 518 -36.75 37.27 38.59
N LEU A 519 -35.95 36.36 39.11
CA LEU A 519 -36.38 35.33 40.04
C LEU A 519 -36.80 35.90 41.40
N VAL A 520 -37.95 35.47 41.94
CA VAL A 520 -38.50 35.98 43.22
C VAL A 520 -38.21 35.02 44.36
N LEU A 521 -37.03 35.16 44.98
CA LEU A 521 -36.60 34.39 46.16
C LEU A 521 -37.68 34.38 47.25
N ALA A 522 -38.15 33.19 47.63
CA ALA A 522 -39.17 33.03 48.65
C ALA A 522 -38.63 33.38 50.04
N THR A 523 -39.40 34.13 50.83
CA THR A 523 -39.03 34.67 52.16
C THR A 523 -38.91 33.61 53.28
N SER A 524 -38.61 32.36 52.94
CA SER A 524 -38.51 31.22 53.86
C SER A 524 -37.43 30.19 53.47
N GLY A 525 -36.50 30.54 52.58
CA GLY A 525 -35.32 29.71 52.28
C GLY A 525 -35.59 28.48 51.38
N VAL A 526 -36.76 28.42 50.75
CA VAL A 526 -37.07 27.45 49.67
C VAL A 526 -36.73 28.10 48.34
N SER A 527 -36.26 27.32 47.36
CA SER A 527 -36.06 27.78 45.99
C SER A 527 -37.39 28.28 45.39
N SER A 528 -37.28 29.28 44.53
CA SER A 528 -38.40 30.13 44.14
C SER A 528 -39.24 29.56 43.00
N SER A 529 -40.56 29.75 43.09
CA SER A 529 -41.55 29.17 42.17
C SER A 529 -41.98 30.11 41.03
N ALA A 530 -41.58 31.38 41.04
CA ALA A 530 -42.02 32.39 40.08
C ALA A 530 -40.97 33.48 39.80
N CYS A 531 -41.11 34.09 38.62
CA CYS A 531 -40.40 35.29 38.20
C CYS A 531 -41.34 36.51 38.27
N ALA A 532 -40.82 37.68 38.60
CA ALA A 532 -41.54 38.96 38.54
C ALA A 532 -40.81 39.93 37.63
N ASP A 533 -41.57 40.85 37.04
CA ASP A 533 -41.06 41.89 36.17
C ASP A 533 -40.03 42.80 36.86
N CYS A 534 -39.05 43.24 36.09
CA CYS A 534 -38.15 44.30 36.52
C CYS A 534 -38.92 45.63 36.54
N PRO A 535 -38.79 46.43 37.61
CA PRO A 535 -39.47 47.73 37.69
C PRO A 535 -38.92 48.70 36.64
N ALA A 536 -39.71 49.71 36.29
CA ALA A 536 -39.30 50.75 35.36
C ALA A 536 -37.93 51.37 35.73
N GLY A 537 -37.20 51.81 34.71
CA GLY A 537 -35.80 52.24 34.84
C GLY A 537 -34.78 51.13 35.08
N HIS A 538 -35.20 49.87 35.02
CA HIS A 538 -34.33 48.70 35.10
C HIS A 538 -34.59 47.70 33.97
N TYR A 539 -33.68 46.75 33.79
CA TYR A 539 -33.78 45.66 32.84
C TYR A 539 -33.12 44.37 33.33
N SER A 540 -33.37 43.24 32.67
CA SER A 540 -32.65 41.99 32.89
C SER A 540 -32.52 41.15 31.62
N GLY A 541 -31.43 40.38 31.53
CA GLY A 541 -31.35 39.27 30.57
C GLY A 541 -32.11 38.03 31.05
N ILE A 542 -32.10 36.97 30.24
CA ILE A 542 -32.63 35.65 30.63
C ILE A 542 -31.89 35.10 31.87
N ALA A 543 -32.59 34.29 32.66
CA ALA A 543 -32.09 33.63 33.87
C ALA A 543 -31.43 34.60 34.88
N SER A 544 -32.01 35.79 35.07
CA SER A 544 -31.50 36.78 36.04
C SER A 544 -32.19 36.69 37.41
N GLU A 545 -31.42 36.96 38.46
CA GLU A 545 -31.92 37.13 39.84
C GLU A 545 -32.06 38.61 40.24
N THR A 546 -31.49 39.52 39.44
CA THR A 546 -31.49 40.96 39.70
C THR A 546 -31.87 41.76 38.46
N CYS A 547 -32.31 43.00 38.68
CA CYS A 547 -32.60 43.97 37.64
C CYS A 547 -31.51 45.03 37.66
N LEU A 548 -30.86 45.24 36.51
CA LEU A 548 -29.81 46.24 36.32
C LEU A 548 -30.47 47.60 36.03
N GLN A 549 -30.02 48.67 36.68
CA GLN A 549 -30.57 50.00 36.46
C GLN A 549 -30.09 50.59 35.12
N CYS A 550 -30.94 51.37 34.45
CA CYS A 550 -30.59 52.11 33.24
C CYS A 550 -29.59 53.26 33.51
N GLY A 551 -28.79 53.60 32.49
CA GLY A 551 -27.81 54.67 32.55
C GLY A 551 -28.41 56.09 32.55
N PHE A 552 -27.54 57.09 32.63
CA PHE A 552 -27.93 58.49 32.43
C PHE A 552 -28.50 58.68 31.01
N GLY A 553 -29.56 59.47 30.87
CA GLY A 553 -30.23 59.66 29.58
C GLY A 553 -30.86 58.39 28.99
N GLN A 554 -31.15 57.38 29.81
CA GLN A 554 -31.81 56.13 29.41
C GLN A 554 -33.04 55.83 30.29
N TYR A 555 -34.03 55.18 29.71
CA TYR A 555 -35.31 54.85 30.35
C TYR A 555 -35.77 53.43 29.99
N SER A 556 -36.65 52.83 30.80
CA SER A 556 -37.31 51.56 30.48
C SER A 556 -38.66 51.43 31.19
N GLY A 557 -39.60 50.71 30.57
CA GLY A 557 -40.85 50.34 31.22
C GLY A 557 -40.69 49.13 32.15
N GLU A 558 -41.74 48.83 32.93
CA GLU A 558 -41.83 47.58 33.67
C GLU A 558 -41.73 46.36 32.70
N GLY A 559 -40.96 45.34 33.10
CA GLY A 559 -40.77 44.12 32.32
C GLY A 559 -39.82 44.23 31.11
N SER A 560 -39.05 45.31 30.99
CA SER A 560 -38.15 45.55 29.85
C SER A 560 -36.86 44.73 29.90
N ASP A 561 -36.45 44.13 28.78
CA ASP A 561 -35.17 43.42 28.62
C ASP A 561 -34.00 44.35 28.26
N ILE A 562 -34.27 45.62 27.93
CA ILE A 562 -33.29 46.62 27.53
C ILE A 562 -33.66 48.04 28.01
N CYS A 563 -32.67 48.94 28.06
CA CYS A 563 -32.86 50.37 28.26
C CYS A 563 -32.85 51.14 26.94
N VAL A 564 -33.74 52.12 26.79
CA VAL A 564 -33.88 52.96 25.59
C VAL A 564 -33.23 54.32 25.82
N GLU A 565 -32.43 54.79 24.87
CA GLU A 565 -31.78 56.11 24.95
C GLU A 565 -32.73 57.27 24.66
N CYS A 566 -32.57 58.38 25.37
CA CYS A 566 -33.25 59.62 25.07
C CYS A 566 -32.77 60.22 23.73
N ALA A 567 -33.72 60.54 22.84
CA ALA A 567 -33.44 61.23 21.58
C ALA A 567 -32.98 62.68 21.81
N ALA A 568 -32.20 63.23 20.87
CA ALA A 568 -31.67 64.59 20.94
C ALA A 568 -32.80 65.65 21.01
N GLY A 569 -32.64 66.63 21.89
CA GLY A 569 -33.71 67.55 22.32
C GLY A 569 -34.49 67.05 23.56
N LYS A 570 -34.14 65.88 24.11
CA LYS A 570 -34.64 65.38 25.40
C LYS A 570 -33.50 65.04 26.36
N PHE A 571 -33.81 64.93 27.65
CA PHE A 571 -32.88 64.56 28.71
C PHE A 571 -33.54 63.70 29.78
N LEU A 572 -32.73 63.00 30.57
CA LEU A 572 -33.18 62.30 31.78
C LEU A 572 -32.02 62.16 32.79
N SER A 573 -32.13 62.82 33.94
CA SER A 573 -31.10 62.83 34.99
C SER A 573 -31.38 61.78 36.07
N ASN A 574 -30.49 60.79 36.19
CA ASN A 574 -30.60 59.70 37.17
C ASN A 574 -30.03 60.12 38.55
N SER A 575 -30.35 61.33 38.99
CA SER A 575 -29.81 61.96 40.22
C SER A 575 -30.86 62.10 41.34
N ALA A 576 -32.06 61.57 41.14
CA ALA A 576 -33.14 61.54 42.12
C ALA A 576 -33.62 60.10 42.38
N THR A 577 -33.33 59.59 43.57
CA THR A 577 -33.88 58.31 44.04
C THR A 577 -35.39 58.42 44.25
N GLY A 578 -36.19 58.01 43.25
CA GLY A 578 -37.65 57.93 43.36
C GLY A 578 -38.46 58.65 42.29
N THR A 579 -37.85 59.15 41.21
CA THR A 579 -38.58 59.54 39.99
C THR A 579 -38.56 58.40 38.97
N GLU A 580 -39.73 58.03 38.46
CA GLU A 580 -39.91 56.92 37.51
C GLU A 580 -39.19 57.21 36.18
N LEU A 581 -38.18 56.40 35.85
CA LEU A 581 -37.41 56.47 34.61
C LEU A 581 -38.19 55.81 33.45
N GLU A 582 -39.42 56.26 33.24
CA GLU A 582 -40.35 55.74 32.21
C GLU A 582 -40.38 56.59 30.92
N ALA A 583 -39.91 57.84 30.97
CA ALA A 583 -39.90 58.71 29.80
C ALA A 583 -38.83 59.82 29.90
N CYS A 584 -38.29 60.21 28.74
CA CYS A 584 -37.39 61.35 28.62
C CYS A 584 -38.13 62.69 28.57
N THR A 585 -37.67 63.67 29.35
CA THR A 585 -38.22 65.03 29.39
C THR A 585 -37.68 65.85 28.21
N SER A 586 -38.54 66.58 27.49
CA SER A 586 -38.08 67.50 26.43
C SER A 586 -37.37 68.73 27.00
N CYS A 587 -36.40 69.26 26.26
CA CYS A 587 -35.80 70.57 26.57
C CYS A 587 -36.83 71.71 26.40
N GLY A 588 -36.60 72.82 27.09
CA GLY A 588 -37.42 74.03 26.96
C GLY A 588 -37.18 74.79 25.64
N VAL A 589 -37.98 75.81 25.39
CA VAL A 589 -37.70 76.79 24.32
C VAL A 589 -36.31 77.42 24.53
N GLY A 590 -35.60 77.66 23.43
CA GLY A 590 -34.22 78.14 23.48
C GLY A 590 -33.21 77.18 24.13
N GLN A 591 -33.51 75.88 24.24
CA GLN A 591 -32.60 74.86 24.81
C GLN A 591 -32.42 73.64 23.90
N HIS A 592 -31.26 72.99 23.99
CA HIS A 592 -30.93 71.80 23.21
C HIS A 592 -30.16 70.72 24.01
N SER A 593 -30.18 69.49 23.53
CA SER A 593 -29.42 68.35 24.09
C SER A 593 -29.02 67.36 22.99
N GLY A 594 -28.03 66.50 23.27
CA GLY A 594 -27.70 65.36 22.42
C GLY A 594 -28.54 64.13 22.74
N VAL A 595 -28.27 63.00 22.06
CA VAL A 595 -28.78 61.70 22.50
C VAL A 595 -28.21 61.33 23.88
N ALA A 596 -28.94 60.51 24.64
CA ALA A 596 -28.57 60.02 25.98
C ALA A 596 -28.05 61.12 26.95
N SER A 597 -28.57 62.35 26.84
CA SER A 597 -28.10 63.49 27.64
C SER A 597 -28.75 63.56 29.02
N GLU A 598 -27.96 63.94 30.03
CA GLU A 598 -28.42 64.13 31.40
C GLU A 598 -29.06 65.51 31.65
N VAL A 599 -28.79 66.51 30.78
CA VAL A 599 -29.24 67.90 30.96
C VAL A 599 -29.41 68.61 29.61
N CYS A 600 -30.23 69.66 29.58
CA CYS A 600 -30.35 70.57 28.43
C CYS A 600 -29.45 71.80 28.60
N LEU A 601 -28.92 72.31 27.49
CA LEU A 601 -28.07 73.49 27.42
C LEU A 601 -28.84 74.66 26.78
N ASN A 602 -28.67 75.87 27.32
CA ASN A 602 -29.28 77.08 26.77
C ASN A 602 -28.59 77.52 25.47
N CYS A 603 -29.37 78.01 24.51
CA CYS A 603 -28.87 78.77 23.37
C CYS A 603 -28.25 80.09 23.83
N ALA A 604 -27.12 80.46 23.22
CA ALA A 604 -26.41 81.70 23.50
C ALA A 604 -27.09 82.92 22.87
N GLU A 605 -26.69 84.12 23.31
CA GLU A 605 -27.19 85.41 22.80
C GLU A 605 -26.95 85.55 21.29
N GLY A 606 -27.85 86.25 20.60
CA GLY A 606 -27.88 86.30 19.13
C GLY A 606 -28.26 84.97 18.45
N SER A 607 -28.69 83.96 19.22
CA SER A 607 -29.29 82.74 18.71
C SER A 607 -30.61 82.39 19.42
N TYR A 608 -31.43 81.55 18.78
CA TYR A 608 -32.75 81.16 19.26
C TYR A 608 -33.06 79.71 18.90
N LEU A 609 -34.08 79.15 19.57
CA LEU A 609 -34.68 77.88 19.19
C LEU A 609 -36.17 77.89 19.55
N VAL A 610 -37.03 77.99 18.53
CA VAL A 610 -38.49 78.21 18.71
C VAL A 610 -39.17 77.09 19.47
N ASP A 611 -38.74 75.84 19.26
CA ASP A 611 -39.43 74.68 19.82
C ASP A 611 -38.46 73.48 19.92
N ALA A 612 -38.21 73.02 21.15
CA ALA A 612 -37.57 71.74 21.45
C ALA A 612 -38.57 70.70 22.00
N ALA A 613 -39.84 71.07 22.16
CA ALA A 613 -40.89 70.28 22.77
C ALA A 613 -41.62 69.38 21.77
N THR A 614 -41.85 69.82 20.52
CA THR A 614 -42.60 69.05 19.49
C THR A 614 -41.84 67.89 18.84
N GLY A 615 -40.57 67.67 19.20
CA GLY A 615 -39.87 66.39 18.94
C GLY A 615 -39.22 66.24 17.56
N THR A 616 -39.26 67.24 16.68
CA THR A 616 -38.38 67.31 15.51
C THR A 616 -37.03 67.90 15.92
N SER A 617 -36.01 67.06 16.08
CA SER A 617 -34.71 67.45 16.67
C SER A 617 -33.93 68.51 15.87
N SER A 618 -34.09 69.78 16.24
CA SER A 618 -33.13 70.84 15.94
C SER A 618 -32.00 70.83 16.97
N VAL A 619 -30.92 70.09 16.67
CA VAL A 619 -29.80 69.81 17.61
C VAL A 619 -28.92 71.04 17.91
N ALA A 620 -29.12 72.14 17.18
CA ALA A 620 -28.34 73.37 17.30
C ALA A 620 -29.23 74.63 17.24
N CYS A 621 -28.82 75.65 17.99
CA CYS A 621 -29.42 76.98 18.02
C CYS A 621 -29.25 77.70 16.69
N THR A 622 -30.28 78.40 16.23
CA THR A 622 -30.26 79.16 14.97
C THR A 622 -29.84 80.60 15.26
N ALA A 623 -28.87 81.15 14.52
CA ALA A 623 -28.45 82.54 14.68
C ALA A 623 -29.49 83.53 14.14
N CYS A 624 -29.56 84.74 14.71
CA CYS A 624 -30.43 85.82 14.24
C CYS A 624 -30.04 86.36 12.85
N GLY A 625 -31.01 86.89 12.13
CA GLY A 625 -30.79 87.61 10.87
C GLY A 625 -30.21 89.00 11.09
N VAL A 626 -29.56 89.56 10.05
CA VAL A 626 -29.09 90.96 10.07
C VAL A 626 -30.29 91.89 10.27
N GLY A 627 -30.24 92.71 11.32
CA GLY A 627 -31.37 93.55 11.74
C GLY A 627 -32.24 92.97 12.85
N GLN A 628 -31.86 91.82 13.43
CA GLN A 628 -32.57 91.15 14.53
C GLN A 628 -31.65 90.79 15.71
N TYR A 629 -32.21 90.66 16.92
CA TYR A 629 -31.47 90.28 18.12
C TYR A 629 -32.24 89.30 19.04
N SER A 630 -31.53 88.59 19.92
CA SER A 630 -32.10 87.66 20.92
C SER A 630 -31.20 87.51 22.15
N ALA A 631 -31.81 87.17 23.31
CA ALA A 631 -31.12 86.88 24.57
C ALA A 631 -30.87 85.37 24.76
N VAL A 632 -30.12 84.98 25.80
CA VAL A 632 -29.92 83.58 26.20
C VAL A 632 -31.28 82.85 26.30
N ALA A 633 -31.36 81.65 25.72
CA ALA A 633 -32.56 80.80 25.67
C ALA A 633 -33.82 81.46 25.08
N SER A 634 -33.67 82.32 24.08
CA SER A 634 -34.81 82.90 23.35
C SER A 634 -35.51 81.90 22.41
N GLU A 635 -36.82 82.07 22.28
CA GLU A 635 -37.67 81.35 21.31
C GLU A 635 -37.72 82.01 19.92
N ALA A 636 -37.34 83.28 19.79
CA ALA A 636 -37.31 84.01 18.53
C ALA A 636 -36.25 85.12 18.55
N CYS A 637 -35.90 85.63 17.36
CA CYS A 637 -35.22 86.92 17.22
C CYS A 637 -36.23 88.04 17.00
N THR A 638 -35.97 89.22 17.56
CA THR A 638 -36.82 90.40 17.44
C THR A 638 -36.27 91.34 16.37
N ASP A 639 -37.10 91.73 15.40
CA ASP A 639 -36.77 92.75 14.39
C ASP A 639 -36.59 94.14 15.02
N CYS A 640 -35.70 94.95 14.45
CA CYS A 640 -35.68 96.38 14.74
C CYS A 640 -36.82 97.14 14.05
N GLU A 641 -37.43 98.08 14.79
CA GLU A 641 -38.47 98.96 14.24
C GLU A 641 -37.93 99.85 13.11
N ALA A 642 -38.77 100.15 12.12
CA ALA A 642 -38.39 100.93 10.95
C ALA A 642 -37.94 102.35 11.33
N GLY A 643 -36.66 102.66 11.06
CA GLY A 643 -35.99 103.87 11.50
C GLY A 643 -34.87 103.61 12.53
N LYS A 644 -34.76 102.39 13.05
CA LYS A 644 -33.69 101.95 13.96
C LYS A 644 -32.74 100.95 13.31
N ILE A 645 -31.51 100.87 13.81
CA ILE A 645 -30.47 99.92 13.36
C ILE A 645 -29.73 99.29 14.55
N LEU A 646 -29.18 98.08 14.37
CA LEU A 646 -28.26 97.39 15.30
C LEU A 646 -26.80 97.79 15.01
N ILE A 647 -26.56 99.05 14.66
CA ILE A 647 -25.22 99.59 14.42
C ILE A 647 -25.20 100.98 15.03
N ASP A 648 -24.27 101.29 15.92
CA ASP A 648 -24.18 102.63 16.51
C ASP A 648 -23.94 103.66 15.40
N PRO A 649 -24.87 104.60 15.14
CA PRO A 649 -24.73 105.56 14.05
C PRO A 649 -23.58 106.56 14.26
N ALA A 650 -22.99 106.63 15.47
CA ALA A 650 -21.81 107.45 15.75
C ALA A 650 -20.48 106.74 15.47
N THR A 651 -20.42 105.40 15.48
CA THR A 651 -19.16 104.64 15.35
C THR A 651 -19.13 103.59 14.23
N GLY A 652 -20.29 103.14 13.72
CA GLY A 652 -20.38 102.16 12.64
C GLY A 652 -20.08 100.71 13.06
N VAL A 653 -20.16 100.40 14.35
CA VAL A 653 -19.98 99.05 14.92
C VAL A 653 -21.34 98.48 15.34
N GLU A 654 -21.55 97.17 15.16
CA GLU A 654 -22.81 96.52 15.54
C GLU A 654 -23.09 96.61 17.06
N THR A 655 -24.36 96.73 17.44
CA THR A 655 -24.82 96.96 18.82
C THR A 655 -25.89 95.95 19.23
N GLU A 656 -25.99 95.69 20.53
CA GLU A 656 -26.84 94.64 21.12
C GLU A 656 -28.33 95.03 21.24
N ALA A 657 -28.71 96.25 20.81
CA ALA A 657 -30.09 96.73 20.79
C ALA A 657 -30.30 97.79 19.69
N CYS A 658 -31.54 97.92 19.20
CA CYS A 658 -31.91 98.81 18.09
C CYS A 658 -31.95 100.30 18.50
N ALA A 659 -31.24 101.19 17.79
CA ALA A 659 -31.20 102.63 18.06
C ALA A 659 -31.61 103.49 16.84
N ASP A 660 -32.23 104.66 17.08
CA ASP A 660 -32.87 105.53 16.07
C ASP A 660 -31.89 106.33 15.16
N CYS A 661 -32.28 106.50 13.90
CA CYS A 661 -31.57 107.29 12.88
C CYS A 661 -32.17 108.71 12.70
N GLU A 662 -31.67 109.72 13.42
CA GLU A 662 -31.97 111.14 13.16
C GLU A 662 -30.92 111.84 12.28
N THR A 663 -31.33 112.87 11.53
CA THR A 663 -30.47 113.62 10.61
C THR A 663 -30.06 115.00 11.18
N ALA A 664 -29.00 115.06 11.99
CA ALA A 664 -28.35 116.31 12.40
C ALA A 664 -26.84 116.13 12.73
N VAL A 665 -26.08 117.22 12.71
CA VAL A 665 -24.60 117.32 12.86
C VAL A 665 -24.30 118.65 13.60
N PRO A 666 -23.23 118.87 14.42
CA PRO A 666 -22.14 118.01 14.93
C PRO A 666 -22.24 117.79 16.48
N GLU A 667 -21.24 117.66 17.40
CA GLU A 667 -19.75 117.80 17.50
C GLU A 667 -19.21 116.87 18.66
N PRO A 668 -17.88 116.71 18.91
CA PRO A 668 -17.25 115.76 19.85
C PRO A 668 -16.98 116.37 21.26
N PRO A 669 -16.22 115.74 22.23
CA PRO A 669 -15.42 114.50 22.26
C PRO A 669 -15.82 113.55 23.44
N SER A 670 -15.10 112.50 23.88
CA SER A 670 -13.70 112.07 23.71
C SER A 670 -13.54 110.54 23.85
N ALA A 671 -12.54 109.97 23.18
CA ALA A 671 -12.21 108.55 23.27
C ALA A 671 -11.35 108.17 24.49
N THR A 672 -11.44 106.90 24.92
CA THR A 672 -10.30 106.08 25.35
C THR A 672 -10.66 104.60 25.08
N ALA A 673 -9.69 103.75 24.73
CA ALA A 673 -9.90 102.36 24.32
C ALA A 673 -9.19 101.36 25.25
N VAL A 674 -9.52 100.06 25.14
CA VAL A 674 -8.71 98.84 25.45
C VAL A 674 -9.64 97.62 25.11
N VAL A 675 -9.39 96.70 24.17
CA VAL A 675 -8.22 95.80 23.88
C VAL A 675 -8.14 94.65 24.90
N LEU A 676 -8.80 93.48 24.71
CA LEU A 676 -8.57 92.35 23.77
C LEU A 676 -7.89 91.13 24.46
N GLU A 677 -7.86 90.00 23.74
CA GLU A 677 -7.09 88.75 23.99
C GLU A 677 -7.58 87.76 25.08
N SER A 678 -7.33 86.44 25.02
CA SER A 678 -7.60 85.44 23.96
C SER A 678 -7.26 83.98 24.40
N THR A 679 -8.12 83.01 24.04
CA THR A 679 -7.91 81.59 23.58
C THR A 679 -6.49 80.95 23.46
N PRO A 680 -6.31 79.60 23.31
CA PRO A 680 -7.18 78.39 23.56
C PRO A 680 -6.46 77.03 23.95
N ARG A 681 -7.21 75.90 23.91
CA ARG A 681 -6.81 74.45 23.75
C ARG A 681 -6.34 73.67 25.03
N PHE A 682 -6.29 72.31 25.11
CA PHE A 682 -6.13 71.22 24.10
C PHE A 682 -6.80 69.85 24.47
N LEU A 683 -7.12 69.07 23.42
CA LEU A 683 -7.58 67.64 23.22
C LEU A 683 -7.74 66.54 24.32
N LEU A 684 -8.77 65.70 24.09
CA LEU A 684 -8.86 64.21 24.01
C LEU A 684 -7.85 63.28 24.73
N SER A 685 -8.36 62.17 25.31
CA SER A 685 -8.19 60.78 24.76
C SER A 685 -9.04 59.71 25.49
N MET A 686 -9.22 58.53 24.88
CA MET A 686 -9.95 57.36 25.42
C MET A 686 -9.05 56.39 26.21
N LYS A 687 -9.64 55.54 27.07
CA LYS A 687 -9.03 54.26 27.48
C LYS A 687 -10.08 53.18 27.86
N LYS A 688 -9.77 51.92 27.53
CA LYS A 688 -10.52 50.69 27.88
C LYS A 688 -10.45 50.40 29.40
N ILE A 689 -11.39 49.60 29.92
CA ILE A 689 -11.17 48.19 30.40
C ILE A 689 -12.47 47.61 31.00
N ALA A 690 -12.62 46.28 30.86
CA ALA A 690 -13.56 45.36 31.53
C ALA A 690 -15.05 45.73 31.43
#